data_AF-A0A930SYD6-F1
#
_entry.id   AF-A0A930SYD6-F1
#
_cell.length_a   1.000
_cell.length_b   1.000
_cell.length_c   1.000
_cell.angle_alpha   90.00
_cell.angle_beta   90.00
_cell.angle_gamma   90.00
#
_symmetry.space_group_name_H-M   'P 1'
#
loop_
_entity.id
_entity.type
_entity.pdbx_description
1 polymer ?
#
loop_
_entity_poly.entity_id
_entity_poly.type
_entity_poly.pdbx_seq_one_letter_code
_entity_poly.pdbx_strand_id
1 'polypeptide(L)'
;MPNFKELGQNISSQWNRTKDQTERLRSEILNIVANEDVQQAFLEEADANQDGKLTAAELLATVNADKDGYLSDDELKTLALTAHAADFDRTTIKALGQMASARSAVALFSKSEDGLFVASEALTAAKDNFQTIIPHNSRTVYPSRNLDRVRAIEPGVMSIQEQEGNSCGTTSLSMLMNYYQGHTLENAVPTIDNYIRANSQETSAFAQLTQLIELDGFTAPRDIVNYANNRGFRAGMQNDASIGQIKSYLDQGVPVMVLTDWNFKSGGERPRNADPDGASLHWVNVIGYEYAPHPDTEEPELQLVIANPHGRVQRVNEQDFLDVWSHLKLSVTENREVDTGMNRLLVAMVPSDETREIVAPDGQVRQAGDIVIPNGSDGLGGWAAQKASELMQAGSRLQENFANRNEQLIQEGLNGYARDGVTGLLSNLWSGDAEAIGRLRERAKSGDTETKAEILQELLNKGINRSQIQQLIYDILRDVPFGRDFDALLARIDTGKLAQRLENDSQAGKVLAWIAKSEADASGRTGPKFDAFARVLSKAHRSTALDHFLSSEHTQNHKLLQKVPAATVRTLVQDLMSGWTSGAEQKTMYELIRHTSPDQFTQLMSRLDMGQVAAELDSDRQLGNLTAWVIDNAIDTGNWANVNEILRELASVSNYTRADDVLGYALTHSSVKSKTGRIPAAYRQRMMDLLDDMSRWRSDEAVTALRALRRH
;
A
#
# COMPACT_ATOMS: atom_id res chain seq x y z
N MET A 1 26.30 21.14 5.03
CA MET A 1 24.92 20.76 5.42
C MET A 1 23.96 21.51 4.52
N PRO A 2 23.19 20.83 3.66
CA PRO A 2 22.18 21.51 2.86
C PRO A 2 21.10 22.09 3.77
N ASN A 3 20.57 23.24 3.38
CA ASN A 3 19.58 23.98 4.14
C ASN A 3 18.25 23.20 4.14
N PHE A 4 18.08 22.28 5.10
CA PHE A 4 16.88 21.44 5.27
C PHE A 4 15.58 22.25 5.30
N LYS A 5 15.66 23.54 5.64
CA LYS A 5 14.53 24.47 5.62
C LYS A 5 14.00 24.71 4.20
N GLU A 6 14.88 24.79 3.21
CA GLU A 6 14.52 25.12 1.81
C GLU A 6 13.98 23.88 1.07
N LEU A 7 14.53 22.69 1.37
CA LEU A 7 13.99 21.42 0.89
C LEU A 7 12.60 21.13 1.50
N GLY A 8 12.44 21.37 2.80
CA GLY A 8 11.16 21.25 3.48
C GLY A 8 10.10 22.22 2.93
N GLN A 9 10.50 23.45 2.58
CA GLN A 9 9.60 24.43 1.95
C GLN A 9 9.17 24.02 0.55
N ASN A 10 10.07 23.47 -0.27
CA ASN A 10 9.73 23.02 -1.63
C ASN A 10 8.79 21.81 -1.63
N ILE A 11 9.07 20.80 -0.80
CA ILE A 11 8.21 19.60 -0.64
C ILE A 11 6.85 20.01 -0.07
N SER A 12 6.81 20.86 0.95
CA SER A 12 5.55 21.38 1.51
C SER A 12 4.76 22.18 0.47
N SER A 13 5.42 22.96 -0.40
CA SER A 13 4.73 23.73 -1.45
C SER A 13 4.15 22.87 -2.58
N GLN A 14 4.79 21.73 -2.90
CA GLN A 14 4.27 20.80 -3.90
C GLN A 14 3.13 19.97 -3.31
N TRP A 15 3.29 19.49 -2.07
CA TRP A 15 2.23 18.79 -1.34
C TRP A 15 0.98 19.64 -1.17
N ASN A 16 1.13 20.90 -0.76
CA ASN A 16 -0.01 21.81 -0.59
C ASN A 16 -0.69 22.11 -1.93
N ARG A 17 0.06 22.23 -3.04
CA ARG A 17 -0.53 22.41 -4.38
C ARG A 17 -1.36 21.21 -4.83
N THR A 18 -0.86 19.99 -4.65
CA THR A 18 -1.61 18.77 -4.98
C THR A 18 -2.84 18.63 -4.07
N LYS A 19 -2.70 18.93 -2.78
CA LYS A 19 -3.80 18.92 -1.81
C LYS A 19 -4.88 19.94 -2.17
N ASP A 20 -4.52 21.18 -2.47
CA ASP A 20 -5.45 22.25 -2.84
C ASP A 20 -6.17 21.94 -4.16
N GLN A 21 -5.51 21.26 -5.09
CA GLN A 21 -6.12 20.81 -6.36
C GLN A 21 -7.11 19.66 -6.15
N THR A 22 -6.76 18.66 -5.33
CA THR A 22 -7.68 17.58 -4.95
C THR A 22 -8.88 18.10 -4.17
N GLU A 23 -8.68 19.02 -3.23
CA GLU A 23 -9.78 19.65 -2.47
C GLU A 23 -10.64 20.54 -3.36
N ARG A 24 -10.08 21.18 -4.38
CA ARG A 24 -10.87 21.92 -5.38
C ARG A 24 -11.73 21.00 -6.23
N LEU A 25 -11.17 19.92 -6.77
CA LEU A 25 -11.92 18.95 -7.59
C LEU A 25 -13.02 18.27 -6.76
N ARG A 26 -12.71 17.93 -5.51
CA ARG A 26 -13.67 17.41 -4.53
C ARG A 26 -14.75 18.44 -4.22
N SER A 27 -14.40 19.71 -4.03
CA SER A 27 -15.36 20.79 -3.78
C SER A 27 -16.27 21.01 -4.98
N GLU A 28 -15.75 20.93 -6.21
CA GLU A 28 -16.53 21.03 -7.45
C GLU A 28 -17.50 19.85 -7.59
N ILE A 29 -17.06 18.61 -7.31
CA ILE A 29 -17.92 17.43 -7.25
C ILE A 29 -18.98 17.56 -6.14
N LEU A 30 -18.60 18.03 -4.95
CA LEU A 30 -19.54 18.25 -3.85
C LEU A 30 -20.54 19.37 -4.16
N ASN A 31 -20.15 20.41 -4.90
CA ASN A 31 -21.03 21.48 -5.36
C ASN A 31 -22.04 20.97 -6.41
N ILE A 32 -21.59 20.08 -7.30
CA ILE A 32 -22.47 19.33 -8.22
C ILE A 32 -23.42 18.44 -7.42
N VAL A 33 -22.98 17.79 -6.35
CA VAL A 33 -23.84 16.92 -5.51
C VAL A 33 -24.77 17.72 -4.57
N ALA A 34 -24.50 18.99 -4.30
CA ALA A 34 -25.28 19.80 -3.35
C ALA A 34 -26.31 20.76 -3.98
N ASN A 35 -26.25 21.01 -5.30
CA ASN A 35 -27.08 22.02 -5.96
C ASN A 35 -27.97 21.41 -7.06
N GLU A 36 -29.29 21.36 -6.83
CA GLU A 36 -30.27 20.77 -7.77
C GLU A 36 -30.22 21.40 -9.17
N ASP A 37 -29.95 22.70 -9.30
CA ASP A 37 -29.89 23.37 -10.60
C ASP A 37 -28.62 22.97 -11.38
N VAL A 38 -27.50 22.76 -10.67
CA VAL A 38 -26.23 22.29 -11.24
C VAL A 38 -26.31 20.80 -11.58
N GLN A 39 -27.00 20.00 -10.78
CA GLN A 39 -27.29 18.59 -11.09
C GLN A 39 -28.14 18.49 -12.35
N GLN A 40 -29.19 19.29 -12.44
CA GLN A 40 -30.08 19.28 -13.59
C GLN A 40 -29.34 19.71 -14.86
N ALA A 41 -28.51 20.75 -14.79
CA ALA A 41 -27.67 21.19 -15.91
C ALA A 41 -26.64 20.13 -16.33
N PHE A 42 -25.94 19.51 -15.38
CA PHE A 42 -24.99 18.43 -15.67
C PHE A 42 -25.68 17.20 -16.27
N LEU A 43 -26.84 16.82 -15.74
CA LEU A 43 -27.63 15.70 -16.28
C LEU A 43 -28.17 16.01 -17.68
N GLU A 44 -28.57 17.25 -17.97
CA GLU A 44 -29.01 17.68 -19.30
C GLU A 44 -27.85 17.78 -20.31
N GLU A 45 -26.65 18.10 -19.83
CA GLU A 45 -25.44 18.16 -20.66
C GLU A 45 -24.86 16.78 -20.93
N ALA A 46 -24.88 15.88 -19.94
CA ALA A 46 -24.29 14.56 -20.03
C ALA A 46 -25.23 13.53 -20.68
N ASP A 47 -26.55 13.64 -20.51
CA ASP A 47 -27.55 12.84 -21.23
C ASP A 47 -27.69 13.32 -22.69
N ALA A 48 -26.67 13.03 -23.49
CA ALA A 48 -26.55 13.51 -24.86
C ALA A 48 -27.71 13.06 -25.77
N ASN A 49 -28.42 11.97 -25.39
CA ASN A 49 -29.54 11.45 -26.16
C ASN A 49 -30.93 11.89 -25.62
N GLN A 50 -30.97 12.55 -24.45
CA GLN A 50 -32.15 13.08 -23.76
C GLN A 50 -33.21 12.02 -23.38
N ASP A 51 -32.80 10.77 -23.14
CA ASP A 51 -33.71 9.68 -22.77
C ASP A 51 -34.00 9.60 -21.26
N GLY A 52 -33.38 10.49 -20.47
CA GLY A 52 -33.53 10.55 -19.01
C GLY A 52 -32.67 9.53 -18.27
N LYS A 53 -31.76 8.85 -18.97
CA LYS A 53 -30.76 7.93 -18.42
C LYS A 53 -29.37 8.41 -18.83
N LEU A 54 -28.38 8.01 -18.05
CA LEU A 54 -26.98 8.30 -18.36
C LEU A 54 -26.25 6.99 -18.60
N THR A 55 -25.89 6.75 -19.86
CA THR A 55 -25.08 5.60 -20.22
C THR A 55 -23.63 5.84 -19.82
N ALA A 56 -22.87 4.76 -19.62
CA ALA A 56 -21.43 4.86 -19.35
C ALA A 56 -20.68 5.59 -20.47
N ALA A 57 -21.13 5.48 -21.72
CA ALA A 57 -20.53 6.16 -22.87
C ALA A 57 -20.76 7.68 -22.84
N GLU A 58 -21.95 8.12 -22.43
CA GLU A 58 -22.34 9.52 -22.26
C GLU A 58 -21.58 10.19 -21.11
N LEU A 59 -21.46 9.48 -19.98
CA LEU A 59 -20.64 9.92 -18.86
C LEU A 59 -19.16 10.05 -19.27
N LEU A 60 -18.65 9.08 -20.03
CA LEU A 60 -17.27 9.08 -20.53
C LEU A 60 -17.01 10.22 -21.51
N ALA A 61 -17.97 10.52 -22.39
CA ALA A 61 -17.87 11.58 -23.39
C ALA A 61 -17.87 12.97 -22.74
N THR A 62 -18.65 13.15 -21.68
CA THR A 62 -18.72 14.41 -20.91
C THR A 62 -17.40 14.66 -20.16
N VAL A 63 -16.81 13.61 -19.57
CA VAL A 63 -15.51 13.70 -18.88
C VAL A 63 -14.33 13.88 -19.85
N ASN A 64 -14.40 13.34 -21.08
CA ASN A 64 -13.36 13.51 -22.10
C ASN A 64 -13.42 14.85 -22.86
N ALA A 65 -14.49 15.63 -22.73
CA ALA A 65 -14.64 16.90 -23.43
C ALA A 65 -13.70 18.00 -22.89
N ASP A 66 -13.32 17.90 -21.60
CA ASP A 66 -12.25 18.71 -21.00
C ASP A 66 -10.91 17.99 -21.17
N LYS A 67 -10.11 18.48 -22.12
CA LYS A 67 -8.85 17.89 -22.64
C LYS A 67 -7.67 17.90 -21.66
N ASP A 68 -7.89 17.56 -20.40
CA ASP A 68 -6.89 17.81 -19.37
C ASP A 68 -6.20 16.53 -18.86
N GLY A 69 -6.59 15.34 -19.34
CA GLY A 69 -5.74 14.13 -19.28
C GLY A 69 -5.46 13.57 -17.88
N TYR A 70 -6.38 13.76 -16.92
CA TYR A 70 -6.15 13.45 -15.50
C TYR A 70 -6.61 12.06 -15.01
N LEU A 71 -7.20 11.23 -15.87
CA LEU A 71 -7.52 9.84 -15.54
C LEU A 71 -6.92 8.92 -16.61
N SER A 72 -6.25 7.84 -16.18
CA SER A 72 -5.74 6.86 -17.13
C SER A 72 -6.89 6.08 -17.79
N ASP A 73 -6.69 5.63 -19.04
CA ASP A 73 -7.68 4.81 -19.77
C ASP A 73 -8.15 3.58 -18.98
N ASP A 74 -7.32 3.06 -18.07
CA ASP A 74 -7.63 1.89 -17.24
C ASP A 74 -8.46 2.24 -15.99
N GLU A 75 -8.27 3.43 -15.39
CA GLU A 75 -9.14 3.95 -14.31
C GLU A 75 -10.53 4.30 -14.84
N LEU A 76 -10.60 4.90 -16.03
CA LEU A 76 -11.84 5.16 -16.76
C LEU A 76 -12.56 3.87 -17.14
N LYS A 77 -11.83 2.85 -17.60
CA LYS A 77 -12.42 1.51 -17.86
C LYS A 77 -12.90 0.83 -16.58
N THR A 78 -12.22 1.00 -15.45
CA THR A 78 -12.65 0.42 -14.17
C THR A 78 -13.92 1.09 -13.66
N LEU A 79 -14.02 2.42 -13.78
CA LEU A 79 -15.26 3.17 -13.53
C LEU A 79 -16.37 2.77 -14.51
N ALA A 80 -16.07 2.64 -15.80
CA ALA A 80 -17.02 2.22 -16.83
C ALA A 80 -17.49 0.76 -16.65
N LEU A 81 -16.61 -0.15 -16.23
CA LEU A 81 -16.94 -1.53 -15.88
C LEU A 81 -17.79 -1.61 -14.60
N THR A 82 -17.59 -0.68 -13.67
CA THR A 82 -18.43 -0.55 -12.47
C THR A 82 -19.82 0.01 -12.81
N ALA A 83 -19.90 0.92 -13.79
CA ALA A 83 -21.15 1.47 -14.32
C ALA A 83 -21.89 0.50 -15.26
N HIS A 84 -21.19 -0.47 -15.86
CA HIS A 84 -21.74 -1.40 -16.85
C HIS A 84 -22.84 -2.35 -16.31
N ALA A 85 -23.12 -2.34 -15.00
CA ALA A 85 -24.08 -3.23 -14.37
C ALA A 85 -25.46 -2.61 -14.08
N ALA A 86 -25.66 -1.30 -14.21
CA ALA A 86 -26.99 -0.68 -14.08
C ALA A 86 -27.03 0.70 -14.74
N ASP A 87 -28.03 0.94 -15.61
CA ASP A 87 -28.46 2.29 -15.95
C ASP A 87 -28.81 3.01 -14.63
N PHE A 88 -28.15 4.13 -14.32
CA PHE A 88 -28.55 4.95 -13.18
C PHE A 88 -29.78 5.76 -13.59
N ASP A 89 -30.95 5.41 -13.06
CA ASP A 89 -32.12 6.29 -13.20
C ASP A 89 -31.93 7.57 -12.36
N ARG A 90 -32.59 8.66 -12.78
CA ARG A 90 -32.58 9.94 -12.05
C ARG A 90 -32.96 9.81 -10.57
N THR A 91 -33.74 8.80 -10.22
CA THR A 91 -34.19 8.55 -8.84
C THR A 91 -33.05 8.03 -7.96
N THR A 92 -32.16 7.22 -8.51
CA THR A 92 -30.99 6.63 -7.84
C THR A 92 -29.92 7.70 -7.58
N ILE A 93 -29.69 8.60 -8.54
CA ILE A 93 -28.80 9.74 -8.38
C ILE A 93 -29.37 10.72 -7.33
N LYS A 94 -30.68 10.96 -7.34
CA LYS A 94 -31.36 11.80 -6.33
C LYS A 94 -31.31 11.18 -4.92
N ALA A 95 -31.38 9.84 -4.80
CA ALA A 95 -31.23 9.14 -3.54
C ALA A 95 -29.80 9.23 -2.97
N LEU A 96 -28.77 9.17 -3.83
CA LEU A 96 -27.38 9.37 -3.42
C LEU A 96 -27.10 10.82 -2.94
N GLY A 97 -27.72 11.81 -3.59
CA GLY A 97 -27.66 13.22 -3.16
C GLY A 97 -28.39 13.48 -1.83
N GLN A 98 -29.53 12.83 -1.60
CA GLN A 98 -30.26 12.96 -0.33
C GLN A 98 -29.52 12.32 0.85
N MET A 99 -28.79 11.22 0.66
CA MET A 99 -27.96 10.60 1.70
C MET A 99 -26.83 11.51 2.21
N ALA A 100 -26.29 12.41 1.38
CA ALA A 100 -25.24 13.36 1.78
C ALA A 100 -25.75 14.48 2.72
N SER A 101 -27.08 14.66 2.84
CA SER A 101 -27.72 15.75 3.58
C SER A 101 -28.44 15.32 4.86
N ALA A 102 -28.56 14.01 5.12
CA ALA A 102 -29.36 13.49 6.23
C ALA A 102 -28.79 13.98 7.57
N ARG A 103 -29.55 14.73 8.36
CA ARG A 103 -29.14 15.26 9.68
C ARG A 103 -29.14 14.12 10.70
N SER A 104 -28.15 14.07 11.60
CA SER A 104 -28.28 13.27 12.82
C SER A 104 -29.29 13.98 13.73
N ALA A 105 -30.56 13.62 13.64
CA ALA A 105 -31.64 14.30 14.35
C ALA A 105 -31.98 13.65 15.70
N VAL A 106 -31.25 12.60 16.11
CA VAL A 106 -31.62 11.74 17.24
C VAL A 106 -30.46 11.61 18.21
N ALA A 107 -30.68 11.99 19.48
CA ALA A 107 -29.74 11.70 20.55
C ALA A 107 -29.81 10.19 20.91
N LEU A 108 -28.66 9.53 21.07
CA LEU A 108 -28.58 8.12 21.44
C LEU A 108 -29.19 7.83 22.82
N PHE A 109 -29.09 8.80 23.72
CA PHE A 109 -29.62 8.76 25.07
C PHE A 109 -30.27 10.10 25.37
N SER A 110 -31.26 10.12 26.25
CA SER A 110 -31.81 11.35 26.83
C SER A 110 -31.48 11.40 28.32
N LYS A 111 -31.36 12.59 28.91
CA LYS A 111 -31.32 12.70 30.38
C LYS A 111 -32.73 12.61 30.95
N SER A 112 -32.93 11.77 31.97
CA SER A 112 -34.14 11.75 32.79
C SER A 112 -34.28 13.06 33.58
N GLU A 113 -35.42 13.26 34.25
CA GLU A 113 -35.63 14.39 35.15
C GLU A 113 -34.56 14.42 36.28
N ASP A 114 -34.04 13.26 36.67
CA ASP A 114 -32.96 13.11 37.66
C ASP A 114 -31.55 13.32 37.07
N GLY A 115 -31.44 13.69 35.79
CA GLY A 115 -30.17 13.89 35.10
C GLY A 115 -29.44 12.60 34.70
N LEU A 116 -30.09 11.44 34.85
CA LEU A 116 -29.53 10.13 34.49
C LEU A 116 -29.70 9.88 33.00
N PHE A 117 -28.73 9.27 32.33
CA PHE A 117 -28.94 8.87 30.95
C PHE A 117 -29.91 7.69 30.93
N VAL A 118 -30.98 7.85 30.19
CA VAL A 118 -31.88 6.77 29.81
C VAL A 118 -31.75 6.56 28.30
N ALA A 119 -31.84 5.31 27.86
CA ALA A 119 -31.88 5.02 26.43
C ALA A 119 -33.01 5.84 25.80
N SER A 120 -32.72 6.54 24.69
CA SER A 120 -33.79 7.25 23.98
C SER A 120 -34.87 6.27 23.53
N GLU A 121 -36.08 6.75 23.25
CA GLU A 121 -37.13 5.89 22.70
C GLU A 121 -36.66 5.19 21.42
N ALA A 122 -35.87 5.87 20.60
CA ALA A 122 -35.23 5.32 19.41
C ALA A 122 -34.21 4.21 19.74
N LEU A 123 -33.33 4.40 20.73
CA LEU A 123 -32.38 3.36 21.14
C LEU A 123 -33.09 2.18 21.82
N THR A 124 -34.17 2.43 22.56
CA THR A 124 -34.98 1.40 23.22
C THR A 124 -35.78 0.59 22.20
N ALA A 125 -36.39 1.24 21.20
CA ALA A 125 -37.03 0.56 20.08
C ALA A 125 -36.02 -0.20 19.21
N ALA A 126 -34.82 0.36 19.02
CA ALA A 126 -33.70 -0.34 18.39
C ALA A 126 -33.22 -1.52 19.25
N LYS A 127 -33.33 -1.44 20.58
CA LYS A 127 -32.97 -2.51 21.52
C LYS A 127 -33.74 -3.80 21.30
N ASP A 128 -35.03 -3.67 21.05
CA ASP A 128 -35.89 -4.81 20.73
C ASP A 128 -35.65 -5.32 19.29
N ASN A 129 -35.19 -4.44 18.39
CA ASN A 129 -34.78 -4.78 17.02
C ASN A 129 -33.32 -5.26 16.88
N PHE A 130 -32.46 -5.12 17.91
CA PHE A 130 -31.08 -5.63 17.92
C PHE A 130 -31.01 -7.18 17.92
N GLN A 131 -32.15 -7.88 18.02
CA GLN A 131 -32.24 -9.29 17.64
C GLN A 131 -32.06 -9.54 16.14
N THR A 132 -32.20 -8.50 15.31
CA THR A 132 -31.76 -8.53 13.93
C THR A 132 -30.25 -8.29 13.87
N ILE A 133 -29.49 -9.24 14.39
CA ILE A 133 -28.11 -9.46 13.93
C ILE A 133 -28.20 -9.39 12.40
N ILE A 134 -27.44 -8.51 11.74
CA ILE A 134 -27.25 -8.62 10.28
C ILE A 134 -26.38 -9.87 10.13
N PRO A 135 -26.96 -11.07 9.94
CA PRO A 135 -26.17 -12.28 10.08
C PRO A 135 -25.38 -12.43 8.78
N HIS A 136 -24.10 -12.73 8.89
CA HIS A 136 -23.24 -12.96 7.72
C HIS A 136 -23.68 -14.18 6.88
N ASN A 137 -24.54 -15.05 7.41
CA ASN A 137 -24.80 -16.37 6.86
C ASN A 137 -25.56 -16.45 5.53
N SER A 138 -25.83 -15.35 4.82
CA SER A 138 -26.21 -15.46 3.40
C SER A 138 -24.97 -15.46 2.52
N ARG A 139 -24.60 -16.66 2.02
CA ARG A 139 -23.74 -16.87 0.83
C ARG A 139 -24.25 -16.18 -0.46
N THR A 140 -25.20 -15.27 -0.33
CA THR A 140 -25.79 -14.45 -1.36
C THR A 140 -25.78 -13.01 -0.85
N VAL A 141 -24.92 -12.19 -1.46
CA VAL A 141 -24.89 -10.72 -1.37
C VAL A 141 -24.42 -10.16 0.00
N TYR A 142 -23.21 -9.60 0.02
CA TYR A 142 -22.70 -8.74 1.11
C TYR A 142 -23.79 -7.78 1.61
N PRO A 143 -23.99 -7.59 2.93
CA PRO A 143 -24.98 -6.64 3.46
C PRO A 143 -24.82 -5.21 2.91
N SER A 144 -23.60 -4.81 2.54
CA SER A 144 -23.27 -3.54 1.86
C SER A 144 -23.81 -3.43 0.42
N ARG A 145 -24.36 -4.51 -0.14
CA ARG A 145 -25.02 -4.56 -1.45
C ARG A 145 -26.53 -4.78 -1.35
N ASN A 146 -27.07 -4.99 -0.15
CA ASN A 146 -28.51 -4.98 0.08
C ASN A 146 -28.95 -3.53 0.32
N LEU A 147 -29.19 -2.82 -0.79
CA LEU A 147 -29.58 -1.41 -0.77
C LEU A 147 -30.85 -1.15 0.07
N ASP A 148 -31.74 -2.12 0.22
CA ASP A 148 -32.93 -2.00 1.06
C ASP A 148 -32.59 -2.01 2.56
N ARG A 149 -31.60 -2.82 2.98
CA ARG A 149 -31.07 -2.76 4.36
C ARG A 149 -30.24 -1.52 4.62
N VAL A 150 -29.46 -1.06 3.63
CA VAL A 150 -28.70 0.20 3.70
C VAL A 150 -29.65 1.41 3.84
N ARG A 151 -30.77 1.41 3.10
CA ARG A 151 -31.83 2.43 3.20
C ARG A 151 -32.55 2.44 4.54
N ALA A 152 -32.61 1.30 5.23
CA ALA A 152 -33.31 1.17 6.51
C ALA A 152 -32.50 1.72 7.70
N ILE A 153 -31.22 2.05 7.53
CA ILE A 153 -30.38 2.51 8.63
C ILE A 153 -30.26 4.03 8.58
N GLU A 154 -31.01 4.67 9.46
CA GLU A 154 -31.10 6.12 9.55
C GLU A 154 -29.87 6.72 10.26
N PRO A 155 -29.25 7.78 9.70
CA PRO A 155 -28.23 8.56 10.40
C PRO A 155 -28.74 9.08 11.75
N GLY A 156 -27.87 9.07 12.77
CA GLY A 156 -28.23 9.41 14.15
C GLY A 156 -28.74 8.25 14.99
N VAL A 157 -28.91 7.05 14.41
CA VAL A 157 -29.21 5.83 15.18
C VAL A 157 -28.00 4.91 15.19
N MET A 158 -27.42 4.68 16.37
CA MET A 158 -26.30 3.74 16.53
C MET A 158 -26.77 2.32 16.22
N SER A 159 -26.22 1.74 15.16
CA SER A 159 -26.48 0.36 14.77
C SER A 159 -25.40 -0.56 15.31
N ILE A 160 -25.79 -1.52 16.15
CA ILE A 160 -24.88 -2.50 16.73
C ILE A 160 -24.57 -3.57 15.68
N GLN A 161 -23.29 -3.77 15.41
CA GLN A 161 -22.81 -4.76 14.45
C GLN A 161 -22.09 -5.90 15.18
N GLU A 162 -22.20 -7.11 14.64
CA GLU A 162 -21.42 -8.26 15.07
C GLU A 162 -20.20 -8.40 14.16
N GLN A 163 -19.03 -8.52 14.77
CA GLN A 163 -17.74 -8.66 14.10
C GLN A 163 -17.58 -10.08 13.56
N GLU A 164 -16.78 -10.20 12.50
CA GLU A 164 -16.33 -11.48 11.97
C GLU A 164 -14.84 -11.67 12.26
N GLY A 165 -14.50 -12.77 12.92
CA GLY A 165 -13.11 -13.05 13.33
C GLY A 165 -12.53 -11.90 14.18
N ASN A 166 -11.30 -11.50 13.86
CA ASN A 166 -10.56 -10.48 14.60
C ASN A 166 -10.74 -9.09 13.96
N SER A 167 -11.99 -8.62 13.86
CA SER A 167 -12.37 -7.33 13.26
C SER A 167 -13.02 -6.36 14.25
N CYS A 168 -12.73 -6.49 15.55
CA CYS A 168 -13.32 -5.64 16.59
C CYS A 168 -13.11 -4.13 16.33
N GLY A 169 -11.91 -3.75 15.85
CA GLY A 169 -11.56 -2.35 15.57
C GLY A 169 -12.31 -1.76 14.38
N THR A 170 -12.34 -2.47 13.26
CA THR A 170 -13.01 -2.01 12.03
C THR A 170 -14.52 -2.10 12.13
N THR A 171 -15.05 -3.08 12.86
CA THR A 171 -16.48 -3.15 13.22
C THR A 171 -16.86 -1.98 14.13
N SER A 172 -16.07 -1.69 15.17
CA SER A 172 -16.32 -0.54 16.04
C SER A 172 -16.26 0.79 15.28
N LEU A 173 -15.28 0.96 14.40
CA LEU A 173 -15.18 2.12 13.54
C LEU A 173 -16.40 2.25 12.60
N SER A 174 -16.82 1.16 11.97
CA SER A 174 -18.01 1.14 11.10
C SER A 174 -19.25 1.61 11.84
N MET A 175 -19.50 1.12 13.06
CA MET A 175 -20.65 1.54 13.85
C MET A 175 -20.66 3.05 14.08
N LEU A 176 -19.52 3.65 14.43
CA LEU A 176 -19.43 5.09 14.66
C LEU A 176 -19.55 5.91 13.36
N MET A 177 -18.97 5.46 12.25
CA MET A 177 -19.09 6.16 10.96
C MET A 177 -20.55 6.13 10.48
N ASN A 178 -21.22 4.98 10.63
CA ASN A 178 -22.63 4.82 10.27
C ASN A 178 -23.55 5.66 11.15
N TYR A 179 -23.22 5.86 12.43
CA TYR A 179 -23.96 6.78 13.29
C TYR A 179 -24.01 8.20 12.72
N TYR A 180 -22.91 8.71 12.15
CA TYR A 180 -22.86 10.08 11.63
C TYR A 180 -23.33 10.24 10.18
N GLN A 181 -23.03 9.27 9.31
CA GLN A 181 -23.21 9.35 7.85
C GLN A 181 -24.27 8.39 7.32
N GLY A 182 -24.84 7.53 8.17
CA GLY A 182 -25.62 6.38 7.71
C GLY A 182 -24.73 5.30 7.09
N HIS A 183 -25.36 4.21 6.64
CA HIS A 183 -24.61 3.15 5.98
C HIS A 183 -24.18 3.57 4.57
N THR A 184 -22.87 3.53 4.33
CA THR A 184 -22.26 3.74 3.01
C THR A 184 -21.34 2.56 2.68
N LEU A 185 -20.94 2.44 1.41
CA LEU A 185 -19.95 1.43 1.03
C LEU A 185 -18.61 1.71 1.72
N GLU A 186 -18.27 2.98 1.87
CA GLU A 186 -17.08 3.51 2.52
C GLU A 186 -17.00 3.14 3.99
N ASN A 187 -18.14 3.02 4.67
CA ASN A 187 -18.21 2.76 6.10
C ASN A 187 -18.56 1.30 6.41
N ALA A 188 -18.65 0.43 5.40
CA ALA A 188 -18.89 -0.99 5.57
C ALA A 188 -17.62 -1.71 6.10
N VAL A 189 -17.78 -2.62 7.07
CA VAL A 189 -16.66 -3.35 7.70
C VAL A 189 -15.66 -3.93 6.69
N PRO A 190 -16.06 -4.62 5.60
CA PRO A 190 -15.10 -5.17 4.64
C PRO A 190 -14.27 -4.09 3.93
N THR A 191 -14.85 -2.92 3.66
CA THR A 191 -14.13 -1.79 3.04
C THR A 191 -13.10 -1.20 3.99
N ILE A 192 -13.51 -1.02 5.25
CA ILE A 192 -12.64 -0.51 6.32
C ILE A 192 -11.50 -1.50 6.56
N ASP A 193 -11.83 -2.79 6.73
CA ASP A 193 -10.84 -3.87 6.90
C ASP A 193 -9.88 -3.90 5.72
N ASN A 194 -10.37 -3.86 4.48
CA ASN A 194 -9.51 -3.82 3.31
C ASN A 194 -8.57 -2.64 3.34
N TYR A 195 -9.01 -1.42 3.65
CA TYR A 195 -8.11 -0.27 3.68
C TYR A 195 -7.08 -0.36 4.80
N ILE A 196 -7.56 -0.60 6.02
CA ILE A 196 -6.72 -0.62 7.23
C ILE A 196 -5.73 -1.77 7.18
N ARG A 197 -6.12 -2.93 6.62
CA ARG A 197 -5.25 -4.11 6.48
C ARG A 197 -4.45 -4.15 5.16
N ALA A 198 -4.86 -3.45 4.10
CA ALA A 198 -4.11 -3.42 2.83
C ALA A 198 -3.01 -2.35 2.78
N ASN A 199 -3.15 -1.21 3.48
CA ASN A 199 -2.11 -0.18 3.47
C ASN A 199 -0.87 -0.53 4.31
N SER A 200 -0.90 -1.61 5.09
CA SER A 200 0.28 -2.15 5.78
C SER A 200 1.13 -3.09 4.89
N GLN A 201 0.96 -3.05 3.57
CA GLN A 201 1.67 -3.88 2.57
C GLN A 201 3.08 -3.37 2.16
N GLU A 202 3.55 -2.22 2.65
CA GLU A 202 4.89 -1.72 2.34
C GLU A 202 6.00 -2.30 3.24
N THR A 203 6.79 -3.18 2.64
CA THR A 203 8.24 -3.41 2.82
C THR A 203 8.88 -3.05 4.16
N SER A 204 9.14 -4.04 5.02
CA SER A 204 10.28 -3.96 5.94
C SER A 204 11.07 -5.27 5.98
N ALA A 205 12.41 -5.15 6.05
CA ALA A 205 13.41 -6.22 6.04
C ALA A 205 13.38 -7.14 7.29
N PHE A 206 12.31 -7.07 8.06
CA PHE A 206 12.23 -7.51 9.45
C PHE A 206 11.25 -8.70 9.59
N ALA A 207 10.64 -9.13 8.47
CA ALA A 207 9.71 -10.26 8.32
C ALA A 207 10.29 -11.66 8.62
N GLN A 208 11.61 -11.82 8.80
CA GLN A 208 12.19 -13.12 9.18
C GLN A 208 12.02 -13.44 10.68
N LEU A 209 11.74 -12.45 11.53
CA LEU A 209 11.52 -12.66 12.97
C LEU A 209 10.06 -13.01 13.33
N THR A 210 9.11 -12.79 12.41
CA THR A 210 7.67 -12.95 12.68
C THR A 210 7.04 -14.25 12.21
N GLN A 211 7.83 -15.19 11.68
CA GLN A 211 7.37 -16.57 11.45
C GLN A 211 7.12 -17.37 12.74
N LEU A 212 7.37 -16.82 13.93
CA LEU A 212 7.21 -17.50 15.22
C LEU A 212 5.99 -17.05 16.03
N ILE A 213 5.19 -16.07 15.57
CA ILE A 213 4.07 -15.53 16.36
C ILE A 213 2.86 -15.31 15.44
N GLU A 214 1.86 -16.20 15.52
CA GLU A 214 0.53 -16.04 14.92
C GLU A 214 -0.17 -14.83 15.55
N LEU A 215 -0.19 -13.70 14.84
CA LEU A 215 -0.84 -12.47 15.29
C LEU A 215 -1.71 -11.91 14.16
N ASP A 216 -2.63 -12.73 13.69
CA ASP A 216 -3.84 -12.24 13.03
C ASP A 216 -4.68 -11.54 14.10
N GLY A 217 -4.81 -10.20 14.08
CA GLY A 217 -5.98 -9.62 14.74
C GLY A 217 -5.97 -8.20 15.25
N PHE A 218 -4.87 -7.45 15.20
CA PHE A 218 -4.87 -6.11 15.80
C PHE A 218 -5.05 -5.00 14.78
N THR A 219 -6.13 -4.24 14.94
CA THR A 219 -6.33 -2.96 14.24
C THR A 219 -5.56 -1.86 14.99
N ALA A 220 -4.55 -1.25 14.37
CA ALA A 220 -3.75 -0.22 15.03
C ALA A 220 -4.56 1.07 15.22
N PRO A 221 -4.43 1.77 16.37
CA PRO A 221 -5.19 3.00 16.65
C PRO A 221 -5.00 4.09 15.58
N ARG A 222 -3.77 4.25 15.09
CA ARG A 222 -3.41 5.24 14.06
C ARG A 222 -4.12 4.97 12.74
N ASP A 223 -4.27 3.71 12.34
CA ASP A 223 -4.92 3.36 11.08
C ASP A 223 -6.42 3.68 11.14
N ILE A 224 -7.05 3.52 12.30
CA ILE A 224 -8.44 3.94 12.53
C ILE A 224 -8.57 5.46 12.40
N VAL A 225 -7.71 6.22 13.09
CA VAL A 225 -7.70 7.68 13.02
C VAL A 225 -7.44 8.18 11.59
N ASN A 226 -6.45 7.60 10.90
CA ASN A 226 -6.12 7.94 9.53
C ASN A 226 -7.26 7.61 8.55
N TYR A 227 -7.89 6.44 8.71
CA TYR A 227 -9.03 6.06 7.89
C TYR A 227 -10.18 7.03 8.05
N ALA A 228 -10.57 7.34 9.28
CA ALA A 228 -11.64 8.28 9.58
C ALA A 228 -11.33 9.67 9.01
N ASN A 229 -10.11 10.19 9.23
CA ASN A 229 -9.68 11.47 8.68
C ASN A 229 -9.77 11.53 7.14
N ASN A 230 -9.42 10.44 6.47
CA ASN A 230 -9.50 10.33 5.01
C ASN A 230 -10.94 10.16 4.49
N ARG A 231 -11.93 9.96 5.37
CA ARG A 231 -13.35 9.75 5.04
C ARG A 231 -14.28 10.84 5.58
N GLY A 232 -13.73 12.05 5.70
CA GLY A 232 -14.52 13.24 6.06
C GLY A 232 -14.88 13.32 7.54
N PHE A 233 -14.04 12.77 8.40
CA PHE A 233 -14.10 12.99 9.85
C PHE A 233 -12.88 13.80 10.33
N ARG A 234 -13.03 14.50 11.44
CA ARG A 234 -11.93 14.91 12.31
C ARG A 234 -11.83 13.86 13.40
N ALA A 235 -10.86 12.98 13.27
CA ALA A 235 -10.59 11.92 14.21
C ALA A 235 -9.24 12.15 14.90
N GLY A 236 -9.18 11.75 16.16
CA GLY A 236 -7.97 11.84 16.95
C GLY A 236 -7.99 10.86 18.10
N MET A 237 -6.83 10.64 18.70
CA MET A 237 -6.66 9.69 19.79
C MET A 237 -5.93 10.31 20.96
N GLN A 238 -6.12 9.73 22.14
CA GLN A 238 -5.46 10.12 23.37
C GLN A 238 -5.09 8.88 24.17
N ASN A 239 -3.82 8.77 24.53
CA ASN A 239 -3.36 7.87 25.58
C ASN A 239 -3.52 8.54 26.95
N ASP A 240 -3.70 7.75 28.00
CA ASP A 240 -3.95 8.20 29.37
C ASP A 240 -5.24 9.03 29.53
N ALA A 241 -6.28 8.70 28.77
CA ALA A 241 -7.56 9.37 28.94
C ALA A 241 -8.20 9.07 30.30
N SER A 242 -9.06 9.97 30.77
CA SER A 242 -9.84 9.79 32.00
C SER A 242 -11.31 9.50 31.70
N ILE A 243 -12.01 8.90 32.67
CA ILE A 243 -13.48 8.74 32.61
C ILE A 243 -14.18 10.09 32.44
N GLY A 244 -13.66 11.15 33.06
CA GLY A 244 -14.16 12.51 32.87
C GLY A 244 -14.09 12.98 31.42
N GLN A 245 -13.07 12.57 30.65
CA GLN A 245 -12.98 12.87 29.23
C GLN A 245 -13.97 12.06 28.40
N ILE A 246 -14.16 10.76 28.69
CA ILE A 246 -15.22 9.95 28.08
C ILE A 246 -16.58 10.64 28.28
N LYS A 247 -16.92 10.97 29.54
CA LYS A 247 -18.17 11.67 29.88
C LYS A 247 -18.31 12.99 29.14
N SER A 248 -17.25 13.78 29.06
CA SER A 248 -17.25 15.06 28.33
C SER A 248 -17.63 14.90 26.85
N TYR A 249 -17.12 13.86 26.16
CA TYR A 249 -17.53 13.58 24.78
C TYR A 249 -18.97 13.08 24.70
N LEU A 250 -19.38 12.20 25.60
CA LEU A 250 -20.75 11.67 25.64
C LEU A 250 -21.79 12.76 25.93
N ASP A 251 -21.50 13.67 26.84
CA ASP A 251 -22.32 14.87 27.11
C ASP A 251 -22.37 15.84 25.91
N GLN A 252 -21.47 15.69 24.93
CA GLN A 252 -21.48 16.37 23.63
C GLN A 252 -22.16 15.58 22.50
N GLY A 253 -22.73 14.41 22.80
CA GLY A 253 -23.33 13.55 21.78
C GLY A 253 -22.31 12.80 20.93
N VAL A 254 -21.06 12.73 21.38
CA VAL A 254 -19.94 12.09 20.68
C VAL A 254 -19.63 10.75 21.35
N PRO A 255 -20.08 9.62 20.78
CA PRO A 255 -19.60 8.31 21.19
C PRO A 255 -18.09 8.19 20.93
N VAL A 256 -17.40 7.44 21.77
CA VAL A 256 -15.94 7.25 21.69
C VAL A 256 -15.59 5.78 21.56
N MET A 257 -14.50 5.49 20.87
CA MET A 257 -13.97 4.15 20.74
C MET A 257 -12.80 3.98 21.70
N VAL A 258 -12.73 2.85 22.40
CA VAL A 258 -11.70 2.55 23.40
C VAL A 258 -11.13 1.17 23.18
N LEU A 259 -9.84 1.00 23.49
CA LEU A 259 -9.17 -0.29 23.44
C LEU A 259 -9.11 -0.86 24.85
N THR A 260 -9.67 -2.04 25.06
CA THR A 260 -9.68 -2.75 26.34
C THR A 260 -8.91 -4.06 26.23
N ASP A 261 -8.42 -4.63 27.33
CA ASP A 261 -7.77 -5.95 27.37
C ASP A 261 -8.75 -7.09 27.69
N TRP A 262 -10.05 -6.82 27.53
CA TRP A 262 -11.10 -7.75 27.86
C TRP A 262 -12.18 -7.84 26.80
N ASN A 263 -12.61 -9.07 26.56
CA ASN A 263 -13.76 -9.37 25.74
C ASN A 263 -14.98 -9.65 26.64
N PHE A 264 -15.67 -8.58 27.04
CA PHE A 264 -16.82 -8.58 27.96
C PHE A 264 -17.79 -9.75 27.70
N LYS A 265 -17.70 -10.87 28.42
CA LYS A 265 -18.54 -12.08 28.18
C LYS A 265 -20.04 -11.82 28.35
N SER A 266 -20.86 -12.77 27.91
CA SER A 266 -22.34 -12.70 27.84
C SER A 266 -22.95 -12.39 29.22
N GLY A 267 -23.27 -11.11 29.46
CA GLY A 267 -23.84 -10.62 30.72
C GLY A 267 -23.45 -9.18 31.05
N GLY A 268 -22.31 -8.68 30.55
CA GLY A 268 -21.83 -7.33 30.90
C GLY A 268 -21.14 -7.27 32.27
N GLU A 269 -21.24 -8.33 33.08
CA GLU A 269 -20.46 -8.49 34.30
C GLU A 269 -19.06 -9.01 33.97
N ARG A 270 -18.03 -8.34 34.51
CA ARG A 270 -16.76 -9.01 34.79
C ARG A 270 -17.08 -10.12 35.80
N PRO A 271 -16.62 -11.37 35.63
CA PRO A 271 -16.60 -12.27 36.77
C PRO A 271 -15.76 -11.57 37.84
N ARG A 272 -16.32 -11.23 39.00
CA ARG A 272 -15.54 -10.69 40.12
C ARG A 272 -14.29 -11.57 40.27
N ASN A 273 -13.09 -10.99 40.12
CA ASN A 273 -11.79 -11.67 40.11
C ASN A 273 -11.35 -12.36 38.79
N ALA A 274 -11.88 -12.00 37.63
CA ALA A 274 -11.28 -12.44 36.36
C ALA A 274 -10.02 -11.63 36.04
N ASP A 275 -8.92 -12.35 35.82
CA ASP A 275 -7.65 -11.78 35.35
C ASP A 275 -7.82 -11.23 33.93
N PRO A 276 -7.23 -10.07 33.60
CA PRO A 276 -7.22 -9.55 32.24
C PRO A 276 -6.69 -10.59 31.25
N ASP A 277 -7.32 -10.69 30.08
CA ASP A 277 -6.89 -11.63 29.05
C ASP A 277 -6.07 -10.86 28.02
N GLY A 278 -4.76 -10.74 28.26
CA GLY A 278 -3.84 -10.06 27.35
C GLY A 278 -3.83 -10.63 25.92
N ALA A 279 -4.41 -11.82 25.68
CA ALA A 279 -4.61 -12.34 24.33
C ALA A 279 -5.77 -11.66 23.56
N SER A 280 -6.56 -10.83 24.24
CA SER A 280 -7.86 -10.33 23.78
C SER A 280 -7.95 -8.80 23.82
N LEU A 281 -6.94 -8.07 23.30
CA LEU A 281 -7.14 -6.63 23.07
C LEU A 281 -8.36 -6.44 22.17
N HIS A 282 -9.32 -5.64 22.63
CA HIS A 282 -10.66 -5.57 22.09
C HIS A 282 -11.09 -4.12 21.96
N TRP A 283 -11.48 -3.71 20.76
CA TRP A 283 -12.06 -2.40 20.54
C TRP A 283 -13.55 -2.43 20.84
N VAL A 284 -14.03 -1.43 21.59
CA VAL A 284 -15.45 -1.23 21.85
C VAL A 284 -15.82 0.24 21.74
N ASN A 285 -17.10 0.53 21.55
CA ASN A 285 -17.63 1.90 21.55
C ASN A 285 -18.33 2.20 22.87
N VAL A 286 -17.86 3.20 23.61
CA VAL A 286 -18.63 3.76 24.74
C VAL A 286 -19.62 4.77 24.16
N ILE A 287 -20.90 4.50 24.35
CA ILE A 287 -22.00 5.25 23.72
C ILE A 287 -22.84 6.03 24.73
N GLY A 288 -22.68 5.78 26.04
CA GLY A 288 -23.41 6.48 27.09
C GLY A 288 -22.87 6.12 28.49
N TYR A 289 -23.43 6.74 29.52
CA TYR A 289 -23.15 6.40 30.92
C TYR A 289 -24.37 6.68 31.80
N GLU A 290 -24.63 5.86 32.80
CA GLU A 290 -25.74 6.02 33.74
C GLU A 290 -25.25 5.86 35.19
N TYR A 291 -25.98 6.38 36.16
CA TYR A 291 -25.76 6.05 37.56
C TYR A 291 -26.84 5.06 37.98
N ALA A 292 -26.44 3.86 38.38
CA ALA A 292 -27.34 2.79 38.77
C ALA A 292 -27.12 2.41 40.24
N PRO A 293 -28.15 1.95 40.98
CA PRO A 293 -27.95 1.47 42.35
C PRO A 293 -26.88 0.36 42.41
N HIS A 294 -25.87 0.50 43.26
CA HIS A 294 -24.88 -0.54 43.49
C HIS A 294 -25.54 -1.73 44.21
N PRO A 295 -25.25 -2.99 43.86
CA PRO A 295 -25.90 -4.15 44.50
C PRO A 295 -25.58 -4.28 45.99
N ASP A 296 -24.42 -3.77 46.41
CA ASP A 296 -23.94 -3.89 47.80
C ASP A 296 -23.96 -2.56 48.59
N THR A 297 -24.30 -1.43 47.97
CA THR A 297 -24.32 -0.11 48.65
C THR A 297 -25.54 0.72 48.23
N GLU A 298 -26.02 1.61 49.12
CA GLU A 298 -27.11 2.54 48.78
C GLU A 298 -26.66 3.69 47.86
N GLU A 299 -25.35 3.81 47.64
CA GLU A 299 -24.79 4.85 46.77
C GLU A 299 -24.87 4.40 45.30
N PRO A 300 -25.36 5.26 44.40
CA PRO A 300 -25.41 4.94 42.99
C PRO A 300 -23.99 4.89 42.40
N GLU A 301 -23.72 3.86 41.61
CA GLU A 301 -22.45 3.65 40.93
C GLU A 301 -22.52 4.10 39.47
N LEU A 302 -21.45 4.70 38.96
CA LEU A 302 -21.33 5.02 37.54
C LEU A 302 -21.18 3.74 36.72
N GLN A 303 -22.02 3.57 35.72
CA GLN A 303 -21.94 2.51 34.72
C GLN A 303 -21.80 3.11 33.33
N LEU A 304 -20.86 2.60 32.54
CA LEU A 304 -20.68 2.94 31.12
C LEU A 304 -21.52 2.01 30.24
N VAL A 305 -22.16 2.57 29.22
CA VAL A 305 -22.93 1.83 28.22
C VAL A 305 -22.05 1.60 27.01
N ILE A 306 -21.78 0.34 26.71
CA ILE A 306 -20.81 -0.10 25.70
C ILE A 306 -21.54 -0.81 24.56
N ALA A 307 -21.37 -0.30 23.34
CA ALA A 307 -21.67 -1.00 22.09
C ALA A 307 -20.46 -1.89 21.74
N ASN A 308 -20.57 -3.17 22.09
CA ASN A 308 -19.54 -4.16 21.87
C ASN A 308 -19.72 -4.76 20.46
N PRO A 309 -18.67 -4.77 19.61
CA PRO A 309 -18.74 -5.37 18.27
C PRO A 309 -18.99 -6.88 18.28
N HIS A 310 -19.21 -7.52 19.43
CA HIS A 310 -19.83 -8.84 19.55
C HIS A 310 -21.35 -8.82 19.41
N GLY A 311 -21.91 -7.82 18.71
CA GLY A 311 -23.35 -7.73 18.46
C GLY A 311 -24.19 -7.43 19.70
N ARG A 312 -23.64 -6.74 20.71
CA ARG A 312 -24.37 -6.49 21.99
C ARG A 312 -24.11 -5.12 22.61
N VAL A 313 -25.11 -4.64 23.35
CA VAL A 313 -24.96 -3.49 24.25
C VAL A 313 -24.83 -3.99 25.69
N GLN A 314 -23.82 -3.51 26.41
CA GLN A 314 -23.51 -3.91 27.78
C GLN A 314 -23.42 -2.68 28.69
N ARG A 315 -23.65 -2.90 30.00
CA ARG A 315 -23.37 -1.93 31.05
C ARG A 315 -22.22 -2.45 31.87
N VAL A 316 -21.24 -1.60 32.14
CA VAL A 316 -20.03 -1.95 32.90
C VAL A 316 -19.81 -0.89 33.95
N ASN A 317 -19.66 -1.26 35.22
CA ASN A 317 -19.36 -0.28 36.25
C ASN A 317 -17.97 0.37 36.03
N GLU A 318 -17.79 1.56 36.59
CA GLU A 318 -16.60 2.38 36.39
C GLU A 318 -15.31 1.63 36.77
N GLN A 319 -15.31 0.91 37.90
CA GLN A 319 -14.12 0.22 38.38
C GLN A 319 -13.73 -0.94 37.46
N ASP A 320 -14.68 -1.80 37.07
CA ASP A 320 -14.45 -2.91 36.15
C ASP A 320 -14.00 -2.41 34.78
N PHE A 321 -14.56 -1.30 34.31
CA PHE A 321 -14.11 -0.69 33.06
C PHE A 321 -12.69 -0.13 33.16
N LEU A 322 -12.35 0.58 34.25
CA LEU A 322 -11.00 1.10 34.48
C LEU A 322 -9.96 -0.01 34.54
N ASP A 323 -10.30 -1.13 35.18
CA ASP A 323 -9.41 -2.27 35.31
C ASP A 323 -9.05 -2.89 33.95
N VAL A 324 -9.98 -2.92 32.99
CA VAL A 324 -9.75 -3.49 31.65
C VAL A 324 -9.32 -2.46 30.59
N TRP A 325 -9.46 -1.17 30.88
CA TRP A 325 -9.07 -0.09 29.98
C TRP A 325 -7.66 0.45 30.29
N SER A 326 -7.16 0.20 31.50
CA SER A 326 -5.82 0.60 31.93
C SER A 326 -4.78 -0.51 31.69
N HIS A 327 -3.50 -0.11 31.60
CA HIS A 327 -2.36 -1.04 31.53
C HIS A 327 -2.48 -2.13 30.45
N LEU A 328 -2.80 -1.74 29.22
CA LEU A 328 -3.09 -2.68 28.14
C LEU A 328 -1.85 -3.51 27.79
N LYS A 329 -1.99 -4.82 27.91
CA LYS A 329 -0.93 -5.79 27.59
C LYS A 329 -1.32 -6.65 26.41
N LEU A 330 -0.32 -7.06 25.65
CA LEU A 330 -0.44 -8.02 24.57
C LEU A 330 0.22 -9.33 24.97
N SER A 331 -0.54 -10.43 24.97
CA SER A 331 0.00 -11.77 25.13
C SER A 331 0.70 -12.18 23.84
N VAL A 332 2.02 -12.43 23.93
CA VAL A 332 2.84 -12.89 22.80
C VAL A 332 2.96 -14.41 22.81
N THR A 333 2.90 -15.03 23.99
CA THR A 333 2.79 -16.48 24.19
C THR A 333 1.98 -16.73 25.47
N GLU A 334 1.51 -17.97 25.70
CA GLU A 334 0.74 -18.35 26.91
C GLU A 334 1.36 -17.90 28.24
N ASN A 335 2.68 -17.62 28.28
CA ASN A 335 3.40 -17.22 29.49
C ASN A 335 4.14 -15.88 29.37
N ARG A 336 3.93 -15.09 28.31
CA ARG A 336 4.64 -13.83 28.11
C ARG A 336 3.71 -12.73 27.61
N GLU A 337 3.50 -11.75 28.49
CA GLU A 337 2.84 -10.50 28.16
C GLU A 337 3.87 -9.42 27.81
N VAL A 338 3.53 -8.56 26.86
CA VAL A 338 4.26 -7.35 26.51
C VAL A 338 3.36 -6.16 26.83
N ASP A 339 3.85 -5.26 27.66
CA ASP A 339 3.22 -3.96 27.86
C ASP A 339 3.22 -3.20 26.53
N THR A 340 2.02 -2.82 26.07
CA THR A 340 1.88 -2.13 24.78
C THR A 340 2.30 -0.66 24.87
N GLY A 341 2.48 -0.12 26.09
CA GLY A 341 2.61 1.30 26.36
C GLY A 341 1.30 2.09 26.17
N MET A 342 0.23 1.42 25.77
CA MET A 342 -1.11 2.00 25.68
C MET A 342 -1.80 1.85 27.05
N ASN A 343 -2.32 2.96 27.56
CA ASN A 343 -3.01 3.02 28.83
C ASN A 343 -4.22 3.91 28.67
N ARG A 344 -5.43 3.39 28.89
CA ARG A 344 -6.67 4.17 28.76
C ARG A 344 -6.75 4.88 27.40
N LEU A 345 -6.53 4.10 26.35
CA LEU A 345 -6.52 4.61 24.98
C LEU A 345 -7.95 4.94 24.54
N LEU A 346 -8.13 6.16 24.03
CA LEU A 346 -9.40 6.68 23.54
C LEU A 346 -9.23 7.22 22.12
N VAL A 347 -10.20 6.94 21.26
CA VAL A 347 -10.35 7.53 19.93
C VAL A 347 -11.70 8.24 19.91
N ALA A 348 -11.69 9.52 19.51
CA ALA A 348 -12.91 10.29 19.29
C ALA A 348 -12.91 10.83 17.86
N MET A 349 -14.10 10.92 17.27
CA MET A 349 -14.27 11.53 15.96
C MET A 349 -15.61 12.21 15.81
N VAL A 350 -15.62 13.25 14.99
CA VAL A 350 -16.80 13.99 14.53
C VAL A 350 -16.66 14.25 13.03
N PRO A 351 -17.76 14.53 12.29
CA PRO A 351 -17.67 14.93 10.89
C PRO A 351 -16.73 16.13 10.67
N SER A 352 -16.03 16.17 9.53
CA SER A 352 -15.14 17.28 9.17
C SER A 352 -15.87 18.55 8.78
N ASP A 353 -17.14 18.43 8.39
CA ASP A 353 -18.01 19.59 8.19
C ASP A 353 -18.25 20.26 9.55
N GLU A 354 -17.57 21.39 9.78
CA GLU A 354 -17.63 22.13 11.04
C GLU A 354 -19.04 22.64 11.36
N THR A 355 -19.92 22.75 10.35
CA THR A 355 -21.32 23.20 10.47
C THR A 355 -22.32 22.06 10.65
N ARG A 356 -21.81 20.84 10.83
CA ARG A 356 -22.64 19.68 11.10
C ARG A 356 -23.18 19.72 12.52
N GLU A 357 -24.50 19.71 12.64
CA GLU A 357 -25.20 19.61 13.92
C GLU A 357 -25.03 18.22 14.56
N ILE A 358 -24.67 18.20 15.84
CA ILE A 358 -24.57 17.04 16.72
C ILE A 358 -25.52 17.27 17.89
N VAL A 359 -26.47 16.36 18.08
CA VAL A 359 -27.46 16.44 19.16
C VAL A 359 -26.92 15.70 20.38
N ALA A 360 -26.65 16.46 21.43
CA ALA A 360 -26.22 15.93 22.71
C ALA A 360 -27.39 15.25 23.46
N PRO A 361 -27.09 14.39 24.45
CA PRO A 361 -28.11 13.68 25.24
C PRO A 361 -29.05 14.58 26.06
N ASP A 362 -28.64 15.82 26.32
CA ASP A 362 -29.49 16.83 26.96
C ASP A 362 -30.40 17.57 25.96
N GLY A 363 -30.40 17.15 24.69
CA GLY A 363 -31.14 17.77 23.59
C GLY A 363 -30.47 19.03 23.01
N GLN A 364 -29.32 19.46 23.55
CA GLN A 364 -28.59 20.60 22.97
C GLN A 364 -28.00 20.21 21.61
N VAL A 365 -28.15 21.12 20.65
CA VAL A 365 -27.50 21.01 19.34
C VAL A 365 -26.17 21.75 19.39
N ARG A 366 -25.09 21.07 19.02
CA ARG A 366 -23.72 21.61 18.95
C ARG A 366 -23.20 21.47 17.53
N GLN A 367 -22.32 22.38 17.10
CA GLN A 367 -21.67 22.25 15.80
C GLN A 367 -20.42 21.35 15.94
N ALA A 368 -20.15 20.50 14.96
CA ALA A 368 -19.00 19.60 14.98
C ALA A 368 -17.65 20.34 15.08
N GLY A 369 -17.59 21.58 14.58
CA GLY A 369 -16.43 22.47 14.72
C GLY A 369 -16.16 22.91 16.16
N ASP A 370 -17.20 23.00 17.00
CA ASP A 370 -17.09 23.44 18.40
C ASP A 370 -16.55 22.32 19.32
N ILE A 371 -16.58 21.07 18.84
CA ILE A 371 -16.12 19.91 19.60
C ILE A 371 -14.61 19.75 19.41
N VAL A 372 -13.86 19.78 20.51
CA VAL A 372 -12.40 19.58 20.48
C VAL A 372 -12.10 18.09 20.40
N ILE A 373 -11.47 17.65 19.31
CA ILE A 373 -10.99 16.28 19.10
C ILE A 373 -9.56 16.15 19.65
N PRO A 374 -9.18 15.01 20.27
CA PRO A 374 -7.89 14.90 20.89
C PRO A 374 -6.77 14.89 19.83
N ASN A 375 -5.65 15.54 20.12
CA ASN A 375 -4.50 15.64 19.22
C ASN A 375 -3.28 14.82 19.70
N GLY A 376 -3.52 13.83 20.57
CA GLY A 376 -2.48 13.04 21.21
C GLY A 376 -1.87 11.96 20.30
N SER A 377 -0.73 11.42 20.74
CA SER A 377 -0.21 10.16 20.23
C SER A 377 -0.67 9.00 21.12
N ASP A 378 -0.56 7.78 20.60
CA ASP A 378 -0.65 6.50 21.33
C ASP A 378 0.56 6.26 22.28
N GLY A 379 1.33 7.30 22.61
CA GLY A 379 2.53 7.25 23.45
C GLY A 379 3.82 6.87 22.71
N LEU A 380 4.98 7.01 23.39
CA LEU A 380 6.29 6.53 22.89
C LEU A 380 6.29 5.00 22.66
N GLY A 381 5.48 4.26 23.44
CA GLY A 381 5.26 2.82 23.28
C GLY A 381 4.39 2.45 22.07
N GLY A 382 3.39 3.27 21.73
CA GLY A 382 2.52 3.03 20.58
C GLY A 382 3.26 3.01 19.23
N TRP A 383 4.32 3.82 19.09
CA TRP A 383 5.22 3.73 17.93
C TRP A 383 5.97 2.38 17.85
N ALA A 384 6.40 1.83 19.00
CA ALA A 384 7.07 0.52 19.06
C ALA A 384 6.08 -0.64 18.86
N ALA A 385 4.88 -0.55 19.43
CA ALA A 385 3.79 -1.50 19.21
C ALA A 385 3.28 -1.47 17.77
N GLN A 386 3.26 -0.30 17.11
CA GLN A 386 3.00 -0.17 15.68
C GLN A 386 4.06 -0.93 14.87
N LYS A 387 5.35 -0.70 15.15
CA LYS A 387 6.43 -1.40 14.45
C LYS A 387 6.40 -2.91 14.69
N ALA A 388 5.98 -3.36 15.88
CA ALA A 388 5.76 -4.77 16.18
C ALA A 388 4.52 -5.33 15.45
N SER A 389 3.39 -4.62 15.43
CA SER A 389 2.18 -5.03 14.71
C SER A 389 2.40 -5.10 13.19
N GLU A 390 3.09 -4.11 12.61
CA GLU A 390 3.54 -4.12 11.20
C GLU A 390 4.42 -5.36 10.91
N LEU A 391 5.30 -5.72 11.85
CA LEU A 391 6.13 -6.92 11.79
C LEU A 391 5.28 -8.20 11.76
N MET A 392 4.31 -8.26 12.66
CA MET A 392 3.53 -9.45 13.02
C MET A 392 2.44 -9.74 11.99
N GLN A 393 1.80 -8.70 11.45
CA GLN A 393 0.88 -8.79 10.32
C GLN A 393 1.56 -9.28 9.04
N ALA A 394 2.86 -9.02 8.85
CA ALA A 394 3.62 -9.61 7.75
C ALA A 394 3.79 -11.15 7.89
N GLY A 395 3.77 -11.67 9.13
CA GLY A 395 3.82 -13.10 9.42
C GLY A 395 2.49 -13.83 9.17
N SER A 396 1.36 -13.25 9.62
CA SER A 396 0.04 -13.90 9.50
C SER A 396 -0.53 -13.92 8.07
N ARG A 397 -0.14 -12.95 7.22
CA ARG A 397 -0.46 -12.92 5.77
C ARG A 397 0.01 -14.15 4.99
N LEU A 398 1.04 -14.85 5.48
CA LEU A 398 1.48 -16.11 4.86
C LEU A 398 0.47 -17.22 5.16
N GLN A 399 -0.14 -17.23 6.33
CA GLN A 399 -0.92 -18.36 6.86
C GLN A 399 -2.38 -18.33 6.42
N GLU A 400 -3.01 -17.14 6.43
CA GLU A 400 -4.44 -16.98 6.06
C GLU A 400 -4.67 -17.16 4.53
N ASN A 401 -3.70 -16.77 3.70
CA ASN A 401 -3.69 -17.04 2.26
C ASN A 401 -3.55 -18.54 1.92
N PHE A 402 -3.03 -19.37 2.84
CA PHE A 402 -3.04 -20.83 2.69
C PHE A 402 -4.38 -21.46 3.10
N ALA A 403 -5.07 -20.92 4.11
CA ALA A 403 -6.31 -21.50 4.64
C ALA A 403 -7.53 -21.28 3.74
N ASN A 404 -7.82 -20.03 3.36
CA ASN A 404 -9.03 -19.69 2.57
C ASN A 404 -8.95 -20.23 1.13
N ARG A 405 -7.74 -20.35 0.59
CA ARG A 405 -7.51 -20.93 -0.74
C ARG A 405 -7.63 -22.45 -0.72
N ASN A 406 -7.19 -23.11 0.35
CA ASN A 406 -7.36 -24.56 0.51
C ASN A 406 -8.85 -24.96 0.54
N GLU A 407 -9.71 -24.21 1.22
CA GLU A 407 -11.13 -24.58 1.34
C GLU A 407 -11.89 -24.45 0.00
N GLN A 408 -11.61 -23.39 -0.76
CA GLN A 408 -12.16 -23.20 -2.12
C GLN A 408 -11.63 -24.26 -3.11
N LEU A 409 -10.36 -24.62 -3.00
CA LEU A 409 -9.72 -25.60 -3.89
C LEU A 409 -10.03 -27.06 -3.54
N ILE A 410 -10.37 -27.36 -2.28
CA ILE A 410 -10.92 -28.67 -1.88
C ILE A 410 -12.33 -28.84 -2.49
N GLN A 411 -13.14 -27.78 -2.51
CA GLN A 411 -14.46 -27.79 -3.14
C GLN A 411 -14.38 -27.90 -4.69
N GLU A 412 -13.40 -27.25 -5.32
CA GLU A 412 -13.14 -27.39 -6.76
C GLU A 412 -12.50 -28.75 -7.13
N GLY A 413 -11.64 -29.29 -6.24
CA GLY A 413 -10.97 -30.59 -6.41
C GLY A 413 -11.91 -31.79 -6.34
N LEU A 414 -12.98 -31.71 -5.53
CA LEU A 414 -14.00 -32.76 -5.45
C LEU A 414 -14.91 -32.82 -6.69
N ASN A 415 -15.07 -31.71 -7.41
CA ASN A 415 -15.92 -31.63 -8.61
C ASN A 415 -15.16 -31.91 -9.92
N GLY A 416 -13.83 -31.88 -9.93
CA GLY A 416 -13.00 -31.95 -11.15
C GLY A 416 -12.39 -33.32 -11.50
N TYR A 417 -12.52 -34.33 -10.64
CA TYR A 417 -11.73 -35.58 -10.74
C TYR A 417 -11.98 -36.43 -12.01
N ALA A 418 -13.05 -36.16 -12.76
CA ALA A 418 -13.46 -36.98 -13.89
C ALA A 418 -13.30 -36.34 -15.28
N ARG A 419 -12.87 -35.07 -15.42
CA ARG A 419 -12.86 -34.41 -16.76
C ARG A 419 -11.52 -33.87 -17.31
N ASP A 420 -10.62 -33.21 -16.58
CA ASP A 420 -9.61 -32.36 -17.28
C ASP A 420 -8.14 -32.49 -16.82
N GLY A 421 -7.48 -33.61 -17.16
CA GLY A 421 -6.02 -33.69 -17.40
C GLY A 421 -5.07 -32.94 -16.44
N VAL A 422 -4.67 -31.71 -16.80
CA VAL A 422 -3.70 -30.88 -16.06
C VAL A 422 -4.34 -30.26 -14.80
N THR A 423 -5.58 -29.78 -14.90
CA THR A 423 -6.30 -29.10 -13.82
C THR A 423 -6.54 -30.04 -12.62
N GLY A 424 -6.84 -31.31 -12.88
CA GLY A 424 -7.01 -32.33 -11.83
C GLY A 424 -5.71 -32.74 -11.13
N LEU A 425 -4.56 -32.65 -11.81
CA LEU A 425 -3.25 -32.87 -11.17
C LEU A 425 -2.85 -31.67 -10.29
N LEU A 426 -3.28 -30.47 -10.67
CA LEU A 426 -2.96 -29.22 -9.97
C LEU A 426 -3.78 -28.99 -8.69
N SER A 427 -4.97 -29.56 -8.54
CA SER A 427 -5.73 -29.48 -7.28
C SER A 427 -4.98 -30.18 -6.13
N ASN A 428 -4.25 -31.26 -6.44
CA ASN A 428 -3.45 -32.03 -5.46
C ASN A 428 -2.11 -31.36 -5.13
N LEU A 429 -1.70 -30.34 -5.88
CA LEU A 429 -0.43 -29.63 -5.65
C LEU A 429 -0.48 -28.75 -4.39
N TRP A 430 -1.68 -28.33 -3.98
CA TRP A 430 -1.89 -27.50 -2.80
C TRP A 430 -1.63 -28.24 -1.49
N SER A 431 -1.92 -29.55 -1.45
CA SER A 431 -1.61 -30.39 -0.28
C SER A 431 -0.11 -30.68 -0.10
N GLY A 432 0.74 -30.25 -1.04
CA GLY A 432 2.18 -30.55 -0.99
C GLY A 432 2.51 -31.98 -1.42
N ASP A 433 1.61 -32.62 -2.17
CA ASP A 433 1.82 -33.97 -2.69
C ASP A 433 3.01 -34.00 -3.67
N ALA A 434 4.14 -34.52 -3.20
CA ALA A 434 5.35 -34.70 -4.00
C ALA A 434 5.10 -35.63 -5.21
N GLU A 435 4.15 -36.56 -5.11
CA GLU A 435 3.77 -37.44 -6.22
C GLU A 435 3.07 -36.65 -7.33
N ALA A 436 2.21 -35.68 -7.00
CA ALA A 436 1.57 -34.80 -7.98
C ALA A 436 2.59 -33.97 -8.76
N ILE A 437 3.60 -33.42 -8.06
CA ILE A 437 4.72 -32.71 -8.69
C ILE A 437 5.50 -33.66 -9.61
N GLY A 438 5.77 -34.89 -9.17
CA GLY A 438 6.41 -35.92 -9.98
C GLY A 438 5.64 -36.23 -11.26
N ARG A 439 4.31 -36.41 -11.18
CA ARG A 439 3.44 -36.66 -12.34
C ARG A 439 3.42 -35.48 -13.31
N LEU A 440 3.39 -34.25 -12.82
CA LEU A 440 3.46 -33.06 -13.67
C LEU A 440 4.82 -32.90 -14.35
N ARG A 441 5.91 -33.23 -13.65
CA ARG A 441 7.24 -33.28 -14.24
C ARG A 441 7.31 -34.30 -15.38
N GLU A 442 6.85 -35.53 -15.16
CA GLU A 442 6.84 -36.56 -16.21
C GLU A 442 5.93 -36.18 -17.39
N ARG A 443 4.77 -35.57 -17.11
CA ARG A 443 3.89 -35.04 -18.14
C ARG A 443 4.54 -33.92 -18.95
N ALA A 444 5.20 -32.97 -18.30
CA ALA A 444 5.89 -31.89 -19.00
C ALA A 444 7.08 -32.41 -19.81
N LYS A 445 7.81 -33.40 -19.28
CA LYS A 445 8.95 -34.03 -19.95
C LYS A 445 8.55 -34.79 -21.22
N SER A 446 7.44 -35.52 -21.17
CA SER A 446 6.91 -36.30 -22.30
C SER A 446 6.01 -35.51 -23.24
N GLY A 447 5.43 -34.40 -22.77
CA GLY A 447 4.52 -33.55 -23.54
C GLY A 447 5.23 -32.69 -24.57
N ASP A 448 4.47 -32.24 -25.56
CA ASP A 448 4.92 -31.26 -26.55
C ASP A 448 5.00 -29.84 -25.96
N THR A 449 5.43 -28.88 -26.77
CA THR A 449 5.58 -27.47 -26.37
C THR A 449 4.26 -26.85 -25.90
N GLU A 450 3.14 -27.24 -26.50
CA GLU A 450 1.80 -26.81 -26.12
C GLU A 450 1.44 -27.29 -24.70
N THR A 451 1.63 -28.58 -24.43
CA THR A 451 1.43 -29.17 -23.10
C THR A 451 2.31 -28.49 -22.04
N LYS A 452 3.58 -28.23 -22.36
CA LYS A 452 4.50 -27.51 -21.46
C LYS A 452 4.02 -26.08 -21.18
N ALA A 453 3.53 -25.37 -22.20
CA ALA A 453 2.99 -24.02 -22.06
C ALA A 453 1.75 -24.00 -21.15
N GLU A 454 0.82 -24.94 -21.35
CA GLU A 454 -0.39 -25.07 -20.51
C GLU A 454 -0.03 -25.29 -19.04
N ILE A 455 0.90 -26.22 -18.76
CA ILE A 455 1.36 -26.49 -17.40
C ILE A 455 1.98 -25.24 -16.78
N LEU A 456 2.87 -24.54 -17.51
CA LEU A 456 3.48 -23.31 -17.02
C LEU A 456 2.43 -22.23 -16.75
N GLN A 457 1.52 -21.98 -17.69
CA GLN A 457 0.50 -20.94 -17.57
C GLN A 457 -0.38 -21.17 -16.35
N GLU A 458 -0.78 -22.41 -16.09
CA GLU A 458 -1.53 -22.78 -14.92
C GLU A 458 -0.75 -22.59 -13.61
N LEU A 459 0.52 -23.02 -13.57
CA LEU A 459 1.38 -22.81 -12.40
C LEU A 459 1.58 -21.31 -12.10
N LEU A 460 1.77 -20.49 -13.15
CA LEU A 460 1.91 -19.03 -13.03
C LEU A 460 0.61 -18.36 -12.57
N ASN A 461 -0.55 -18.79 -13.10
CA ASN A 461 -1.86 -18.22 -12.77
C ASN A 461 -2.32 -18.57 -11.36
N LYS A 462 -2.11 -19.82 -10.90
CA LYS A 462 -2.45 -20.22 -9.53
C LYS A 462 -1.60 -19.50 -8.50
N GLY A 463 -0.39 -19.12 -8.89
CA GLY A 463 0.46 -18.27 -8.08
C GLY A 463 0.98 -18.93 -6.81
N ILE A 464 1.19 -20.24 -6.87
CA ILE A 464 1.77 -21.00 -5.77
C ILE A 464 3.29 -20.78 -5.79
N ASN A 465 3.83 -20.24 -4.71
CA ASN A 465 5.23 -19.87 -4.61
C ASN A 465 6.00 -20.82 -3.69
N ARG A 466 6.10 -22.10 -4.08
CA ARG A 466 6.85 -23.13 -3.33
C ARG A 466 8.11 -23.49 -4.09
N SER A 467 9.23 -23.70 -3.39
CA SER A 467 10.53 -24.02 -3.98
C SER A 467 10.49 -25.17 -5.00
N GLN A 468 9.73 -26.24 -4.72
CA GLN A 468 9.56 -27.37 -5.65
C GLN A 468 8.81 -27.00 -6.93
N ILE A 469 7.87 -26.06 -6.87
CA ILE A 469 7.14 -25.54 -8.04
C ILE A 469 8.03 -24.61 -8.85
N GLN A 470 8.79 -23.73 -8.18
CA GLN A 470 9.78 -22.90 -8.86
C GLN A 470 10.81 -23.77 -9.59
N GLN A 471 11.28 -24.84 -8.94
CA GLN A 471 12.17 -25.81 -9.54
C GLN A 471 11.52 -26.54 -10.73
N LEU A 472 10.25 -26.92 -10.63
CA LEU A 472 9.50 -27.52 -11.74
C LEU A 472 9.38 -26.54 -12.92
N ILE A 473 9.00 -25.28 -12.67
CA ILE A 473 8.94 -24.23 -13.70
C ILE A 473 10.30 -24.10 -14.40
N TYR A 474 11.37 -24.00 -13.62
CA TYR A 474 12.72 -23.91 -14.15
C TYR A 474 13.14 -25.16 -14.94
N ASP A 475 12.84 -26.36 -14.44
CA ASP A 475 13.14 -27.63 -15.12
C ASP A 475 12.41 -27.69 -16.47
N ILE A 476 11.12 -27.31 -16.52
CA ILE A 476 10.35 -27.28 -17.77
C ILE A 476 11.00 -26.32 -18.78
N LEU A 477 11.36 -25.11 -18.36
CA LEU A 477 12.00 -24.12 -19.23
C LEU A 477 13.38 -24.59 -19.71
N ARG A 478 14.18 -25.21 -18.83
CA ARG A 478 15.51 -25.74 -19.14
C ARG A 478 15.46 -26.86 -20.17
N ASP A 479 14.46 -27.74 -20.06
CA ASP A 479 14.37 -28.95 -20.85
C ASP A 479 13.74 -28.69 -22.24
N VAL A 480 13.28 -27.47 -22.53
CA VAL A 480 12.77 -27.07 -23.84
C VAL A 480 13.94 -26.68 -24.75
N PRO A 481 14.11 -27.32 -25.93
CA PRO A 481 15.16 -26.97 -26.87
C PRO A 481 15.09 -25.51 -27.33
N PHE A 482 16.23 -24.82 -27.37
CA PHE A 482 16.33 -23.48 -27.94
C PHE A 482 15.90 -23.43 -29.41
N GLY A 483 15.38 -22.28 -29.83
CA GLY A 483 14.85 -22.05 -31.16
C GLY A 483 13.32 -22.17 -31.16
N ARG A 484 12.76 -22.77 -32.22
CA ARG A 484 11.32 -22.77 -32.49
C ARG A 484 10.45 -23.20 -31.30
N ASP A 485 10.86 -24.22 -30.55
CA ASP A 485 10.07 -24.74 -29.42
C ASP A 485 10.08 -23.78 -28.23
N PHE A 486 11.26 -23.25 -27.86
CA PHE A 486 11.35 -22.24 -26.80
C PHE A 486 10.62 -20.95 -27.17
N ASP A 487 10.73 -20.49 -28.43
CA ASP A 487 10.02 -19.31 -28.92
C ASP A 487 8.50 -19.49 -28.85
N ALA A 488 8.01 -20.67 -29.25
CA ALA A 488 6.58 -21.02 -29.17
C ALA A 488 6.09 -21.12 -27.72
N LEU A 489 6.94 -21.59 -26.80
CA LEU A 489 6.65 -21.59 -25.36
C LEU A 489 6.52 -20.15 -24.82
N LEU A 490 7.51 -19.28 -25.11
CA LEU A 490 7.53 -17.89 -24.64
C LEU A 490 6.34 -17.07 -25.17
N ALA A 491 5.90 -17.34 -26.41
CA ALA A 491 4.73 -16.69 -26.98
C ALA A 491 3.46 -16.90 -26.15
N ARG A 492 3.35 -18.03 -25.44
CA ARG A 492 2.15 -18.44 -24.71
C ARG A 492 2.17 -18.11 -23.22
N ILE A 493 3.31 -17.74 -22.65
CA ILE A 493 3.44 -17.46 -21.22
C ILE A 493 3.65 -15.97 -20.92
N ASP A 494 3.17 -15.53 -19.76
CA ASP A 494 3.42 -14.20 -19.21
C ASP A 494 4.80 -14.17 -18.50
N THR A 495 5.78 -13.54 -19.14
CA THR A 495 7.15 -13.47 -18.62
C THR A 495 7.30 -12.52 -17.42
N GLY A 496 6.38 -11.57 -17.23
CA GLY A 496 6.33 -10.75 -16.03
C GLY A 496 5.92 -11.59 -14.81
N LYS A 497 4.83 -12.37 -14.95
CA LYS A 497 4.44 -13.34 -13.91
C LYS A 497 5.53 -14.38 -13.67
N LEU A 498 6.18 -14.87 -14.72
CA LEU A 498 7.28 -15.82 -14.58
C LEU A 498 8.43 -15.26 -13.71
N ALA A 499 8.83 -14.02 -13.94
CA ALA A 499 9.85 -13.35 -13.14
C ALA A 499 9.45 -13.23 -11.65
N GLN A 500 8.17 -12.95 -11.37
CA GLN A 500 7.63 -12.90 -10.01
C GLN A 500 7.67 -14.27 -9.30
N ARG A 501 7.61 -15.39 -10.05
CA ARG A 501 7.57 -16.74 -9.47
C ARG A 501 8.94 -17.36 -9.25
N LEU A 502 9.96 -16.96 -10.01
CA LEU A 502 11.30 -17.53 -9.88
C LEU A 502 12.07 -16.80 -8.77
N GLU A 503 11.87 -17.14 -7.50
CA GLU A 503 12.55 -16.44 -6.37
C GLU A 503 14.05 -16.73 -6.29
N ASN A 504 14.50 -17.86 -6.83
CA ASN A 504 15.93 -18.13 -6.91
C ASN A 504 16.60 -17.22 -7.97
N ASP A 505 17.44 -16.29 -7.51
CA ASP A 505 18.11 -15.32 -8.39
C ASP A 505 18.98 -15.95 -9.48
N SER A 506 19.64 -17.07 -9.20
CA SER A 506 20.44 -17.78 -10.20
C SER A 506 19.56 -18.36 -11.32
N GLN A 507 18.41 -18.94 -10.96
CA GLN A 507 17.44 -19.44 -11.93
C GLN A 507 16.80 -18.30 -12.72
N ALA A 508 16.36 -17.24 -12.04
CA ALA A 508 15.77 -16.06 -12.68
C ALA A 508 16.73 -15.41 -13.68
N GLY A 509 18.01 -15.24 -13.31
CA GLY A 509 19.05 -14.69 -14.19
C GLY A 509 19.32 -15.57 -15.42
N LYS A 510 19.35 -16.90 -15.25
CA LYS A 510 19.50 -17.85 -16.37
C LYS A 510 18.31 -17.79 -17.32
N VAL A 511 17.09 -17.82 -16.79
CA VAL A 511 15.85 -17.73 -17.59
C VAL A 511 15.79 -16.39 -18.33
N LEU A 512 16.17 -15.29 -17.69
CA LEU A 512 16.28 -13.99 -18.36
C LEU A 512 17.28 -14.03 -19.53
N ALA A 513 18.44 -14.69 -19.34
CA ALA A 513 19.43 -14.86 -20.41
C ALA A 513 18.90 -15.73 -21.57
N TRP A 514 18.09 -16.75 -21.27
CA TRP A 514 17.45 -17.59 -22.29
C TRP A 514 16.42 -16.82 -23.11
N ILE A 515 15.58 -16.02 -22.45
CA ILE A 515 14.59 -15.14 -23.10
C ILE A 515 15.30 -14.13 -24.00
N ALA A 516 16.31 -13.44 -23.46
CA ALA A 516 17.11 -12.47 -24.21
C ALA A 516 17.73 -13.11 -25.47
N LYS A 517 18.28 -14.32 -25.33
CA LYS A 517 18.94 -15.03 -26.43
C LYS A 517 17.94 -15.42 -27.52
N SER A 518 16.81 -16.00 -27.14
CA SER A 518 15.74 -16.40 -28.06
C SER A 518 15.23 -15.20 -28.87
N GLU A 519 14.88 -14.08 -28.22
CA GLU A 519 14.41 -12.89 -28.93
C GLU A 519 15.50 -12.26 -29.82
N ALA A 520 16.75 -12.25 -29.35
CA ALA A 520 17.88 -11.71 -30.11
C ALA A 520 18.25 -12.59 -31.32
N ASP A 521 18.17 -13.91 -31.20
CA ASP A 521 18.39 -14.83 -32.32
C ASP A 521 17.27 -14.67 -33.37
N ALA A 522 16.02 -14.46 -32.93
CA ALA A 522 14.86 -14.31 -33.81
C ALA A 522 14.80 -12.94 -34.52
N SER A 523 15.14 -11.85 -33.82
CA SER A 523 14.91 -10.48 -34.31
C SER A 523 16.15 -9.59 -34.39
N GLY A 524 17.32 -10.10 -33.98
CA GLY A 524 18.58 -9.35 -33.89
C GLY A 524 18.70 -8.45 -32.65
N ARG A 525 17.67 -8.36 -31.81
CA ARG A 525 17.58 -7.57 -30.56
C ARG A 525 16.67 -8.25 -29.53
N THR A 526 16.74 -7.85 -28.26
CA THR A 526 15.71 -8.29 -27.28
C THR A 526 14.38 -7.59 -27.53
N GLY A 527 13.30 -8.17 -27.03
CA GLY A 527 11.93 -7.73 -27.28
C GLY A 527 11.07 -7.61 -26.01
N PRO A 528 9.74 -7.54 -26.16
CA PRO A 528 8.81 -7.29 -25.06
C PRO A 528 8.84 -8.35 -23.96
N LYS A 529 9.18 -9.61 -24.28
CA LYS A 529 9.21 -10.68 -23.27
C LYS A 529 10.40 -10.51 -22.33
N PHE A 530 11.57 -10.14 -22.86
CA PHE A 530 12.72 -9.73 -22.06
C PHE A 530 12.39 -8.51 -21.20
N ASP A 531 11.84 -7.46 -21.82
CA ASP A 531 11.54 -6.20 -21.12
C ASP A 531 10.61 -6.41 -19.93
N ALA A 532 9.53 -7.19 -20.11
CA ALA A 532 8.58 -7.52 -19.04
C ALA A 532 9.25 -8.29 -17.89
N PHE A 533 10.09 -9.28 -18.21
CA PHE A 533 10.79 -10.08 -17.20
C PHE A 533 11.83 -9.25 -16.44
N ALA A 534 12.69 -8.54 -17.17
CA ALA A 534 13.79 -7.75 -16.60
C ALA A 534 13.27 -6.62 -15.71
N ARG A 535 12.19 -5.93 -16.11
CA ARG A 535 11.56 -4.86 -15.32
C ARG A 535 11.00 -5.35 -14.00
N VAL A 536 10.42 -6.55 -13.96
CA VAL A 536 9.96 -7.14 -12.69
C VAL A 536 11.15 -7.37 -11.75
N LEU A 537 12.27 -7.87 -12.27
CA LEU A 537 13.47 -8.07 -11.45
C LEU A 537 14.07 -6.75 -10.95
N SER A 538 14.18 -5.72 -11.80
CA SER A 538 14.75 -4.43 -11.40
C SER A 538 13.86 -3.71 -10.39
N LYS A 539 12.54 -3.66 -10.58
CA LYS A 539 11.60 -3.07 -9.61
C LYS A 539 11.56 -3.79 -8.27
N ALA A 540 11.81 -5.10 -8.28
CA ALA A 540 11.92 -5.89 -7.07
C ALA A 540 13.35 -5.88 -6.48
N HIS A 541 14.24 -5.01 -6.98
CA HIS A 541 15.59 -4.83 -6.44
C HIS A 541 16.44 -6.12 -6.48
N ARG A 542 16.16 -7.01 -7.46
CA ARG A 542 16.82 -8.32 -7.61
C ARG A 542 18.13 -8.24 -8.39
N SER A 543 19.04 -7.39 -7.92
CA SER A 543 20.36 -7.16 -8.55
C SER A 543 21.18 -8.43 -8.76
N THR A 544 21.12 -9.40 -7.85
CA THR A 544 21.83 -10.68 -7.99
C THR A 544 21.33 -11.50 -9.18
N ALA A 545 20.02 -11.47 -9.48
CA ALA A 545 19.48 -12.12 -10.67
C ALA A 545 19.95 -11.43 -11.96
N LEU A 546 20.01 -10.10 -11.96
CA LEU A 546 20.55 -9.32 -13.07
C LEU A 546 22.06 -9.55 -13.26
N ASP A 547 22.84 -9.68 -12.18
CA ASP A 547 24.26 -10.05 -12.23
C ASP A 547 24.44 -11.46 -12.82
N HIS A 548 23.57 -12.42 -12.47
CA HIS A 548 23.55 -13.74 -13.08
C HIS A 548 23.19 -13.72 -14.56
N PHE A 549 22.27 -12.83 -14.98
CA PHE A 549 22.03 -12.58 -16.39
C PHE A 549 23.31 -12.06 -17.06
N LEU A 550 23.92 -10.99 -16.54
CA LEU A 550 25.11 -10.36 -17.13
C LEU A 550 26.29 -11.33 -17.26
N SER A 551 26.46 -12.25 -16.30
CA SER A 551 27.52 -13.25 -16.26
C SER A 551 27.18 -14.60 -16.91
N SER A 552 25.97 -14.75 -17.45
CA SER A 552 25.54 -16.01 -18.08
C SER A 552 26.38 -16.38 -19.30
N GLU A 553 26.63 -17.67 -19.51
CA GLU A 553 27.30 -18.15 -20.73
C GLU A 553 26.56 -17.73 -22.01
N HIS A 554 25.24 -17.55 -21.92
CA HIS A 554 24.40 -17.13 -23.04
C HIS A 554 24.54 -15.64 -23.37
N THR A 555 25.02 -14.80 -22.45
CA THR A 555 25.29 -13.39 -22.78
C THR A 555 26.61 -13.20 -23.51
N GLN A 556 27.42 -14.26 -23.67
CA GLN A 556 28.71 -14.26 -24.37
C GLN A 556 29.63 -13.11 -23.93
N ASN A 557 29.83 -12.95 -22.62
CA ASN A 557 30.52 -11.80 -22.02
C ASN A 557 29.84 -10.48 -22.40
N HIS A 558 28.56 -10.34 -22.05
CA HIS A 558 27.77 -9.11 -22.21
C HIS A 558 27.41 -8.71 -23.66
N LYS A 559 27.78 -9.46 -24.69
CA LYS A 559 27.34 -9.20 -26.09
C LYS A 559 25.82 -9.17 -26.23
N LEU A 560 25.12 -9.97 -25.43
CA LEU A 560 23.66 -9.98 -25.46
C LEU A 560 23.06 -8.71 -24.84
N LEU A 561 23.73 -8.08 -23.88
CA LEU A 561 23.31 -6.77 -23.37
C LEU A 561 23.37 -5.69 -24.48
N GLN A 562 24.31 -5.82 -25.42
CA GLN A 562 24.39 -4.91 -26.58
C GLN A 562 23.22 -5.07 -27.55
N LYS A 563 22.39 -6.12 -27.36
CA LYS A 563 21.15 -6.34 -28.11
C LYS A 563 19.92 -5.80 -27.39
N VAL A 564 20.05 -5.35 -26.15
CA VAL A 564 18.96 -4.77 -25.35
C VAL A 564 18.71 -3.32 -25.76
N PRO A 565 17.47 -2.87 -26.03
CA PRO A 565 17.22 -1.46 -26.32
C PRO A 565 17.75 -0.53 -25.21
N ALA A 566 18.37 0.60 -25.60
CA ALA A 566 18.91 1.57 -24.64
C ALA A 566 17.83 2.09 -23.66
N ALA A 567 16.59 2.22 -24.13
CA ALA A 567 15.44 2.60 -23.29
C ALA A 567 15.12 1.56 -22.20
N THR A 568 15.31 0.27 -22.50
CA THR A 568 15.16 -0.81 -21.51
C THR A 568 16.29 -0.73 -20.49
N VAL A 569 17.55 -0.68 -20.92
CA VAL A 569 18.71 -0.54 -20.01
C VAL A 569 18.52 0.66 -19.07
N ARG A 570 18.08 1.80 -19.62
CA ARG A 570 17.74 2.99 -18.84
C ARG A 570 16.69 2.71 -17.76
N THR A 571 15.60 2.03 -18.12
CA THR A 571 14.56 1.71 -17.13
C THR A 571 15.16 0.83 -16.04
N LEU A 572 15.92 -0.21 -16.39
CA LEU A 572 16.49 -1.11 -15.39
C LEU A 572 17.38 -0.34 -14.40
N VAL A 573 18.19 0.60 -14.89
CA VAL A 573 19.00 1.49 -14.03
C VAL A 573 18.11 2.38 -13.17
N GLN A 574 17.05 2.99 -13.73
CA GLN A 574 16.14 3.86 -12.97
C GLN A 574 15.34 3.12 -11.90
N ASP A 575 14.88 1.91 -12.18
CA ASP A 575 14.19 1.07 -11.21
C ASP A 575 15.14 0.69 -10.06
N LEU A 576 16.42 0.36 -10.35
CA LEU A 576 17.42 0.05 -9.32
C LEU A 576 17.81 1.26 -8.46
N MET A 577 17.69 2.48 -9.00
CA MET A 577 17.89 3.73 -8.25
C MET A 577 16.64 4.19 -7.50
N SER A 578 15.50 3.51 -7.63
CA SER A 578 14.29 3.90 -6.93
C SER A 578 14.37 3.46 -5.46
N GLY A 579 14.15 4.37 -4.52
CA GLY A 579 14.26 4.05 -3.10
C GLY A 579 15.72 4.00 -2.60
N TRP A 580 16.09 2.95 -1.87
CA TRP A 580 17.43 2.78 -1.30
C TRP A 580 18.28 1.87 -2.19
N THR A 581 19.42 2.37 -2.68
CA THR A 581 20.33 1.62 -3.55
C THR A 581 21.45 0.95 -2.74
N SER A 582 21.42 -0.37 -2.66
CA SER A 582 22.47 -1.20 -2.07
C SER A 582 23.75 -1.23 -2.92
N GLY A 583 24.89 -1.55 -2.32
CA GLY A 583 26.16 -1.71 -3.06
C GLY A 583 26.12 -2.77 -4.17
N ALA A 584 25.27 -3.80 -4.04
CA ALA A 584 25.06 -4.79 -5.10
C ALA A 584 24.34 -4.17 -6.31
N GLU A 585 23.36 -3.31 -6.06
CA GLU A 585 22.61 -2.61 -7.11
C GLU A 585 23.45 -1.54 -7.79
N GLN A 586 24.24 -0.79 -7.04
CA GLN A 586 25.23 0.15 -7.59
C GLN A 586 26.17 -0.57 -8.56
N LYS A 587 26.68 -1.74 -8.18
CA LYS A 587 27.52 -2.58 -9.05
C LYS A 587 26.75 -3.03 -10.29
N THR A 588 25.54 -3.54 -10.15
CA THR A 588 24.72 -3.99 -11.28
C THR A 588 24.37 -2.82 -12.22
N MET A 589 24.02 -1.65 -11.71
CA MET A 589 23.82 -0.42 -12.49
C MET A 589 25.07 -0.07 -13.30
N TYR A 590 26.23 -0.05 -12.64
CA TYR A 590 27.50 0.21 -13.31
C TYR A 590 27.78 -0.80 -14.43
N GLU A 591 27.58 -2.10 -14.18
CA GLU A 591 27.81 -3.15 -15.19
C GLU A 591 26.80 -3.09 -16.35
N LEU A 592 25.54 -2.73 -16.08
CA LEU A 592 24.53 -2.46 -17.11
C LEU A 592 24.96 -1.31 -18.01
N ILE A 593 25.49 -0.23 -17.46
CA ILE A 593 25.95 0.93 -18.23
C ILE A 593 27.24 0.60 -19.00
N ARG A 594 28.24 0.03 -18.30
CA ARG A 594 29.58 -0.27 -18.82
C ARG A 594 29.57 -1.14 -20.06
N HIS A 595 28.64 -2.09 -20.12
CA HIS A 595 28.60 -3.08 -21.18
C HIS A 595 27.65 -2.72 -22.34
N THR A 596 27.08 -1.52 -22.34
CA THR A 596 26.39 -0.97 -23.50
C THR A 596 27.37 -0.71 -24.66
N SER A 597 26.89 -0.86 -25.90
CA SER A 597 27.64 -0.39 -27.08
C SER A 597 27.73 1.14 -27.10
N PRO A 598 28.68 1.73 -27.85
CA PRO A 598 28.81 3.20 -27.93
C PRO A 598 27.51 3.92 -28.35
N ASP A 599 26.76 3.34 -29.28
CA ASP A 599 25.48 3.90 -29.75
C ASP A 599 24.40 3.82 -28.65
N GLN A 600 24.31 2.67 -27.95
CA GLN A 600 23.40 2.53 -26.81
C GLN A 600 23.78 3.48 -25.67
N PHE A 601 25.08 3.62 -25.36
CA PHE A 601 25.56 4.54 -24.32
C PHE A 601 25.16 5.97 -24.66
N THR A 602 25.36 6.41 -25.90
CA THR A 602 24.94 7.74 -26.37
C THR A 602 23.43 7.95 -26.20
N GLN A 603 22.62 6.95 -26.59
CA GLN A 603 21.16 7.02 -26.42
C GLN A 603 20.75 7.03 -24.94
N LEU A 604 21.39 6.22 -24.12
CA LEU A 604 21.17 6.15 -22.67
C LEU A 604 21.46 7.51 -22.03
N MET A 605 22.60 8.10 -22.36
CA MET A 605 23.03 9.42 -21.87
C MET A 605 22.05 10.52 -22.24
N SER A 606 21.37 10.46 -23.40
CA SER A 606 20.44 11.52 -23.79
C SER A 606 19.24 11.72 -22.86
N ARG A 607 18.94 10.76 -21.97
CA ARG A 607 17.74 10.78 -21.11
C ARG A 607 17.90 10.18 -19.72
N LEU A 608 19.10 9.75 -19.33
CA LEU A 608 19.38 9.25 -17.99
C LEU A 608 19.88 10.42 -17.13
N ASP A 609 19.29 10.62 -15.95
CA ASP A 609 19.75 11.64 -14.99
C ASP A 609 21.11 11.21 -14.42
N MET A 610 22.17 11.82 -14.91
CA MET A 610 23.53 11.43 -14.51
C MET A 610 23.92 12.05 -13.18
N GLY A 611 23.19 13.07 -12.71
CA GLY A 611 23.31 13.58 -11.35
C GLY A 611 22.84 12.53 -10.35
N GLN A 612 21.66 11.93 -10.58
CA GLN A 612 21.15 10.86 -9.74
C GLN A 612 22.07 9.63 -9.76
N VAL A 613 22.50 9.17 -10.95
CA VAL A 613 23.46 8.04 -11.03
C VAL A 613 24.75 8.34 -10.26
N ALA A 614 25.26 9.57 -10.33
CA ALA A 614 26.44 9.97 -9.58
C ALA A 614 26.20 10.00 -8.07
N ALA A 615 25.00 10.38 -7.62
CA ALA A 615 24.64 10.36 -6.20
C ALA A 615 24.65 8.92 -5.65
N GLU A 616 24.08 7.97 -6.40
CA GLU A 616 23.91 6.57 -5.96
C GLU A 616 25.21 5.74 -5.99
N LEU A 617 26.18 6.03 -6.86
CA LEU A 617 27.41 5.21 -6.96
C LEU A 617 28.46 5.58 -5.90
N ASP A 618 28.56 4.79 -4.83
CA ASP A 618 29.49 5.06 -3.72
C ASP A 618 30.96 4.77 -4.06
N SER A 619 31.24 3.93 -5.06
CA SER A 619 32.61 3.63 -5.45
C SER A 619 33.21 4.74 -6.32
N ASP A 620 34.16 5.49 -5.76
CA ASP A 620 34.90 6.56 -6.47
C ASP A 620 35.53 6.07 -7.78
N ARG A 621 35.98 4.81 -7.81
CA ARG A 621 36.58 4.20 -9.01
C ARG A 621 35.51 3.89 -10.08
N GLN A 622 34.36 3.35 -9.71
CA GLN A 622 33.27 3.08 -10.66
C GLN A 622 32.70 4.39 -11.20
N LEU A 623 32.45 5.35 -10.32
CA LEU A 623 31.97 6.68 -10.70
C LEU A 623 33.01 7.44 -11.54
N GLY A 624 34.31 7.32 -11.22
CA GLY A 624 35.41 7.88 -12.02
C GLY A 624 35.48 7.30 -13.43
N ASN A 625 35.36 5.97 -13.57
CA ASN A 625 35.30 5.33 -14.89
C ASN A 625 34.07 5.78 -15.69
N LEU A 626 32.90 5.81 -15.05
CA LEU A 626 31.67 6.28 -15.68
C LEU A 626 31.79 7.74 -16.13
N THR A 627 32.35 8.60 -15.27
CA THR A 627 32.62 10.01 -15.58
C THR A 627 33.59 10.13 -16.76
N ALA A 628 34.60 9.26 -16.87
CA ALA A 628 35.48 9.22 -18.03
C ALA A 628 34.73 8.94 -19.34
N TRP A 629 33.80 7.97 -19.32
CA TRP A 629 33.01 7.62 -20.50
C TRP A 629 32.03 8.73 -20.89
N VAL A 630 31.43 9.41 -19.90
CA VAL A 630 30.55 10.56 -20.15
C VAL A 630 31.32 11.74 -20.74
N ILE A 631 32.53 12.04 -20.23
CA ILE A 631 33.40 13.07 -20.79
C ILE A 631 33.84 12.70 -22.22
N ASP A 632 34.25 11.46 -22.45
CA ASP A 632 34.67 10.99 -23.77
C ASP A 632 33.52 11.12 -24.80
N ASN A 633 32.31 10.70 -24.41
CA ASN A 633 31.11 10.88 -25.22
C ASN A 633 30.80 12.35 -25.47
N ALA A 634 30.90 13.22 -24.46
CA ALA A 634 30.67 14.66 -24.61
C ALA A 634 31.69 15.33 -25.54
N ILE A 635 32.94 14.87 -25.53
CA ILE A 635 34.00 15.34 -26.44
C ILE A 635 33.68 14.98 -27.90
N ASP A 636 33.10 13.81 -28.14
CA ASP A 636 32.81 13.33 -29.48
C ASP A 636 31.44 13.79 -30.01
N THR A 637 30.45 14.02 -29.13
CA THR A 637 29.10 14.47 -29.51
C THR A 637 28.85 15.97 -29.35
N GLY A 638 29.66 16.65 -28.53
CA GLY A 638 29.43 18.05 -28.15
C GLY A 638 28.34 18.24 -27.09
N ASN A 639 27.72 17.17 -26.57
CA ASN A 639 26.71 17.26 -25.52
C ASN A 639 27.34 17.18 -24.12
N TRP A 640 27.40 18.31 -23.43
CA TRP A 640 28.03 18.43 -22.10
C TRP A 640 27.04 18.46 -20.93
N ALA A 641 25.73 18.25 -21.17
CA ALA A 641 24.69 18.32 -20.12
C ALA A 641 24.95 17.30 -19.00
N ASN A 642 25.25 16.05 -19.34
CA ASN A 642 25.50 15.00 -18.36
C ASN A 642 26.79 15.22 -17.56
N VAL A 643 27.83 15.75 -18.21
CA VAL A 643 29.06 16.16 -17.50
C VAL A 643 28.72 17.24 -16.48
N ASN A 644 27.89 18.21 -16.86
CA ASN A 644 27.46 19.29 -15.96
C ASN A 644 26.70 18.79 -14.73
N GLU A 645 25.83 17.79 -14.89
CA GLU A 645 25.07 17.16 -13.81
C GLU A 645 25.99 16.42 -12.85
N ILE A 646 26.91 15.59 -13.35
CA ILE A 646 27.92 14.89 -12.52
C ILE A 646 28.77 15.90 -11.75
N LEU A 647 29.27 16.95 -12.42
CA LEU A 647 30.06 18.00 -11.75
C LEU A 647 29.25 18.80 -10.72
N ARG A 648 27.93 18.86 -10.84
CA ARG A 648 27.06 19.48 -9.83
C ARG A 648 26.95 18.57 -8.61
N GLU A 649 26.78 17.28 -8.82
CA GLU A 649 26.69 16.32 -7.72
C GLU A 649 28.03 16.17 -6.97
N LEU A 650 29.14 16.10 -7.69
CA LEU A 650 30.47 16.07 -7.05
C LEU A 650 30.76 17.35 -6.24
N ALA A 651 30.13 18.47 -6.57
CA ALA A 651 30.24 19.71 -5.82
C ALA A 651 29.35 19.73 -4.56
N SER A 652 28.20 19.04 -4.56
CA SER A 652 27.27 18.99 -3.42
C SER A 652 27.71 17.98 -2.34
N VAL A 653 28.45 16.94 -2.70
CA VAL A 653 28.89 15.93 -1.73
C VAL A 653 29.95 16.51 -0.79
N SER A 654 29.64 16.53 0.52
CA SER A 654 30.55 17.03 1.56
C SER A 654 31.66 16.07 1.97
N ASN A 655 31.72 14.87 1.39
CA ASN A 655 32.80 13.92 1.65
C ASN A 655 34.07 14.42 0.96
N TYR A 656 35.02 14.89 1.77
CA TYR A 656 36.20 15.66 1.38
C TYR A 656 37.12 15.04 0.30
N THR A 657 36.99 13.74 -0.02
CA THR A 657 37.85 13.03 -1.00
C THR A 657 37.15 12.61 -2.30
N ARG A 658 35.80 12.59 -2.35
CA ARG A 658 35.06 11.96 -3.46
C ARG A 658 35.25 12.66 -4.79
N ALA A 659 35.21 14.00 -4.83
CA ALA A 659 35.34 14.73 -6.10
C ALA A 659 36.73 14.61 -6.72
N ASP A 660 37.77 14.66 -5.89
CA ASP A 660 39.17 14.63 -6.31
C ASP A 660 39.52 13.26 -6.89
N ASP A 661 39.11 12.19 -6.21
CA ASP A 661 39.35 10.82 -6.67
C ASP A 661 38.55 10.50 -7.94
N VAL A 662 37.26 10.84 -7.97
CA VAL A 662 36.41 10.60 -9.15
C VAL A 662 36.95 11.34 -10.38
N LEU A 663 37.23 12.65 -10.27
CA LEU A 663 37.76 13.42 -11.39
C LEU A 663 39.20 13.05 -11.74
N GLY A 664 40.02 12.72 -10.74
CA GLY A 664 41.36 12.20 -10.90
C GLY A 664 41.35 10.93 -11.77
N TYR A 665 40.56 9.93 -11.38
CA TYR A 665 40.37 8.71 -12.18
C TYR A 665 39.82 9.02 -13.57
N ALA A 666 38.80 9.87 -13.68
CA ALA A 666 38.14 10.16 -14.94
C ALA A 666 39.07 10.80 -15.98
N LEU A 667 39.84 11.80 -15.57
CA LEU A 667 40.71 12.59 -16.46
C LEU A 667 42.05 11.91 -16.75
N THR A 668 42.47 10.97 -15.91
CA THR A 668 43.65 10.13 -16.16
C THR A 668 43.33 8.84 -16.92
N HIS A 669 42.05 8.50 -17.06
CA HIS A 669 41.57 7.37 -17.86
C HIS A 669 42.04 7.49 -19.32
N SER A 670 42.41 6.37 -19.94
CA SER A 670 43.05 6.34 -21.26
C SER A 670 42.19 6.95 -22.38
N SER A 671 40.86 6.85 -22.28
CA SER A 671 39.92 7.46 -23.25
C SER A 671 39.95 8.99 -23.23
N VAL A 672 40.15 9.60 -22.06
CA VAL A 672 40.08 11.06 -21.86
C VAL A 672 41.46 11.72 -21.84
N LYS A 673 42.48 11.03 -21.31
CA LYS A 673 43.81 11.59 -21.04
C LYS A 673 44.47 12.29 -22.23
N SER A 674 44.32 11.74 -23.45
CA SER A 674 44.86 12.35 -24.68
C SER A 674 43.94 13.40 -25.31
N LYS A 675 42.70 13.50 -24.83
CA LYS A 675 41.64 14.38 -25.33
C LYS A 675 41.34 15.56 -24.40
N THR A 676 42.03 15.71 -23.27
CA THR A 676 41.77 16.81 -22.29
C THR A 676 41.81 18.19 -22.92
N GLY A 677 42.67 18.42 -23.92
CA GLY A 677 42.71 19.65 -24.72
C GLY A 677 41.40 19.99 -25.46
N ARG A 678 40.55 19.00 -25.74
CA ARG A 678 39.24 19.14 -26.42
C ARG A 678 38.09 19.50 -25.48
N ILE A 679 38.30 19.48 -24.15
CA ILE A 679 37.27 19.87 -23.17
C ILE A 679 37.02 21.39 -23.26
N PRO A 680 35.79 21.89 -23.43
CA PRO A 680 35.54 23.33 -23.51
C PRO A 680 36.04 24.07 -22.27
N ALA A 681 36.54 25.30 -22.46
CA ALA A 681 37.18 26.09 -21.41
C ALA A 681 36.34 26.22 -20.14
N ALA A 682 35.01 26.39 -20.26
CA ALA A 682 34.11 26.49 -19.12
C ALA A 682 34.07 25.21 -18.26
N TYR A 683 33.98 24.03 -18.88
CA TYR A 683 33.97 22.74 -18.16
C TYR A 683 35.34 22.42 -17.58
N ARG A 684 36.41 22.72 -18.34
CA ARG A 684 37.79 22.59 -17.88
C ARG A 684 38.05 23.44 -16.65
N GLN A 685 37.62 24.70 -16.65
CA GLN A 685 37.75 25.58 -15.48
C GLN A 685 37.00 25.01 -14.28
N ARG A 686 35.75 24.58 -14.46
CA ARG A 686 34.98 23.98 -13.36
C ARG A 686 35.61 22.71 -12.79
N MET A 687 36.16 21.84 -13.64
CA MET A 687 36.91 20.66 -13.20
C MET A 687 38.19 21.05 -12.45
N MET A 688 38.90 22.09 -12.90
CA MET A 688 40.05 22.63 -12.17
C MET A 688 39.63 23.22 -10.82
N ASP A 689 38.52 23.95 -10.73
CA ASP A 689 38.03 24.52 -9.48
C ASP A 689 37.70 23.44 -8.45
N LEU A 690 37.11 22.32 -8.90
CA LEU A 690 36.85 21.16 -8.03
C LEU A 690 38.15 20.47 -7.58
N LEU A 691 39.12 20.28 -8.48
CA LEU A 691 40.41 19.64 -8.17
C LEU A 691 41.39 20.56 -7.40
N ASP A 692 41.21 21.87 -7.47
CA ASP A 692 42.10 22.86 -6.87
C ASP A 692 41.58 23.42 -5.53
N ASP A 693 40.45 22.90 -5.04
CA ASP A 693 39.92 23.23 -3.72
C ASP A 693 40.93 22.83 -2.62
N MET A 694 41.68 23.81 -2.11
CA MET A 694 42.73 23.59 -1.12
C MET A 694 42.19 23.15 0.25
N SER A 695 40.87 23.13 0.45
CA SER A 695 40.25 22.56 1.64
C SER A 695 40.22 21.03 1.61
N ARG A 696 40.57 20.40 0.48
CA ARG A 696 40.48 18.95 0.24
C ARG A 696 41.85 18.28 0.16
N TRP A 697 41.89 17.01 0.52
CA TRP A 697 43.06 16.15 0.29
C TRP A 697 43.05 15.67 -1.17
N ARG A 698 44.20 15.78 -1.85
CA ARG A 698 44.34 15.42 -3.27
C ARG A 698 45.08 14.09 -3.44
N SER A 699 44.51 13.17 -4.21
CA SER A 699 45.22 11.98 -4.71
C SER A 699 46.24 12.32 -5.80
N ASP A 700 47.17 11.40 -6.06
CA ASP A 700 48.16 11.53 -7.12
C ASP A 700 47.50 11.63 -8.51
N GLU A 701 46.38 10.92 -8.70
CA GLU A 701 45.51 11.00 -9.86
C GLU A 701 44.92 12.41 -10.02
N ALA A 702 44.40 13.01 -8.95
CA ALA A 702 43.87 14.37 -8.94
C ALA A 702 44.95 15.41 -9.32
N VAL A 703 46.16 15.29 -8.75
CA VAL A 703 47.29 16.17 -9.09
C VAL A 703 47.69 16.01 -10.56
N THR A 704 47.71 14.78 -11.05
CA THR A 704 48.03 14.48 -12.45
C THR A 704 46.97 15.05 -13.40
N ALA A 705 45.69 14.89 -13.08
CA ALA A 705 44.56 15.45 -13.81
C ALA A 705 44.63 16.99 -13.85
N LEU A 706 44.87 17.65 -12.72
CA LEU A 706 44.98 19.11 -12.63
C LEU A 706 46.14 19.65 -13.51
N ARG A 707 47.30 18.98 -13.51
CA ARG A 707 48.43 19.33 -14.38
C ARG A 707 48.13 19.11 -15.86
N ALA A 708 47.27 18.14 -16.21
CA ALA A 708 46.84 17.92 -17.58
C ALA A 708 45.86 19.01 -18.04
N LEU A 709 44.90 19.40 -17.21
CA LEU A 709 43.96 20.48 -17.50
C LEU A 709 44.67 21.84 -17.65
N ARG A 710 45.63 22.18 -16.77
CA ARG A 710 46.37 23.46 -16.81
C ARG A 710 47.29 23.64 -18.02
N ARG A 711 47.63 22.57 -18.74
CA ARG A 711 48.53 22.62 -19.91
C ARG A 711 47.88 23.15 -21.18
N HIS A 712 46.56 23.24 -21.20
CA HIS A 712 45.75 23.51 -22.36
C HIS A 712 44.70 24.56 -22.00
#